data_AF-A0A3N0ZJL9-F1
#
_entry.id   AF-A0A3N0ZJL9-F1
#
_cell.length_a   1.000
_cell.length_b   1.000
_cell.length_c   1.000
_cell.angle_alpha   90.00
_cell.angle_beta   90.00
_cell.angle_gamma   90.00
#
_symmetry.space_group_name_H-M   'P 1'
#
loop_
_entity.id
_entity.type
_entity.pdbx_description
1 polymer ?
#
loop_
_entity_poly.entity_id
_entity_poly.type
_entity_poly.pdbx_seq_one_letter_code
_entity_poly.pdbx_strand_id
1 'polypeptide(L)'
;MSLNFNFTRIMKKTYFIFLLLVLFFYKTFARVDIEFGESLNYGNYPNLSLKVKISKNFIPIEVSARQVVILEGNYPTFPTSVSKPDISGFQTITWTSTSPDSKIPVFYITVDDEVGISSPNDITPHPIYDGVASLVTFVDNDRNIIKEIRFGSVPIGEYTNQRVNIVSAIQRKRGNIGYPTIVDWVGTTSNEFKYLWLGSSINTNPPPVAIISPFPYAIEVLYIPQDNKYKREYLTVSFDNGRQSHIALVANNFPIHKRTLLQLLQPKPNEILYPCQKYQIQWKGNKSNIPVTIEYTTNKGIVWEPIAEVIGNSTNWFIPNIETDSLFIRINQDFNATSEFSFSPTSNKPQKIAFNTDESKILIASKDGNLIEYNVNSKSEISKIPFAFLDYPFENANITGLDYFAQDSFAIVSYRWSDFYGNERNDTIVVVNLFEKRIVQTFALRQGERSKKFLVDKQNGVLLLVKEKQNNIELYNVPNLTYLKKVTFEAPIQEIAKKNDLLAVALISNKIELLNLNNLTNINEFELKYLPFITNLAISNDGRLIAFTTKKENIKDVIENLSDAYVLDVSSGQIVRSLYNNWSDAIALDFSPTDNYLNIGFEYNPTIVVWDLVNDVVTSKIYGSGYSLSDLKVSNLNFTIATSEPDRNVIVLRGFSYPEMVVAGPFKIHKPKVVAKGITFPPQKIYYQTAQEIIDNFCNIGDVPFIIENAYFIKGKNFSLQKPISGDTIQVGSCLDLPIIYNPKDTGNFVDTLVVVSCGEKYYLPLVGRGINRDFKFLLNSIDFGAVCINESNEIELELGFNNDSLDLPIDLVRISPDGQKHFSVVEGNQYQVLTPSQKLKVKIKFQPKEIGNFSSFVEIFYLGQWEYVFRVPIKGEGFGIDISLSTYDLRFIPEIQTREVTISNLSNTDVIVDSLVFNPANYFQANITTPFNLPANSGKILSITMLQPPPTDVSLSIYSSPCSAVKTLTLGQFFGTSSLYLPKIKTEPKGIISIPIEYQNFENHPYNGRRFFEAEITLNSKMFLPLSIESEFGSASITKNIIVDNIRVVGFRVEGNFPKSGTLAKIIGNVALGETDSTSIDWNLSSNFWGKNVKVTAQNGLIKLIGLCGNRRIIVEENYIRDIQINPNPAKDNIDLSFVAVEGGNFTIRIFDVLGNLLYDGQIVANAGNVNHKIEISTFSNGIYKLVISKGNKAVSKEFIKI
;
A
#
# COMPACT_ATOMS: atom_id res chain seq x y z
N MET A 1 -103.40 -0.86 53.55
CA MET A 1 -102.61 -0.84 54.80
C MET A 1 -101.18 -0.48 54.43
N SER A 2 -100.66 0.62 55.01
CA SER A 2 -99.26 1.10 55.08
C SER A 2 -98.39 1.12 53.80
N LEU A 3 -98.07 2.28 53.22
CA LEU A 3 -97.22 3.42 53.67
C LEU A 3 -95.72 3.28 53.32
N ASN A 4 -95.23 4.34 52.68
CA ASN A 4 -93.86 4.85 52.59
C ASN A 4 -92.92 4.36 51.47
N PHE A 5 -93.27 4.80 50.25
CA PHE A 5 -92.30 5.22 49.23
C PHE A 5 -92.04 6.74 49.36
N ASN A 6 -90.83 7.18 48.98
CA ASN A 6 -90.37 8.58 48.79
C ASN A 6 -89.57 9.24 49.92
N PHE A 7 -88.34 8.77 50.20
CA PHE A 7 -87.32 9.66 50.80
C PHE A 7 -85.87 9.49 50.31
N THR A 8 -85.53 8.53 49.45
CA THR A 8 -84.10 8.27 49.09
C THR A 8 -83.69 8.66 47.67
N ARG A 9 -84.61 9.13 46.80
CA ARG A 9 -84.28 9.48 45.40
C ARG A 9 -83.97 10.96 45.16
N ILE A 10 -84.26 11.83 46.13
CA ILE A 10 -84.05 13.29 45.98
C ILE A 10 -82.67 13.71 46.49
N MET A 11 -82.09 13.06 47.52
CA MET A 11 -80.74 13.42 48.01
C MET A 11 -79.58 12.98 47.09
N LYS A 12 -79.75 11.94 46.26
CA LYS A 12 -78.69 11.55 45.29
C LYS A 12 -78.62 12.47 44.08
N LYS A 13 -79.69 13.17 43.70
CA LYS A 13 -79.65 14.10 42.56
C LYS A 13 -79.09 15.46 42.96
N THR A 14 -79.36 15.95 44.17
CA THR A 14 -78.73 17.18 44.67
C THR A 14 -77.26 16.99 45.02
N TYR A 15 -76.84 15.84 45.58
CA TYR A 15 -75.40 15.58 45.76
C TYR A 15 -74.69 15.34 44.42
N PHE A 16 -75.32 14.73 43.41
CA PHE A 16 -74.70 14.55 42.10
C PHE A 16 -74.64 15.85 41.29
N ILE A 17 -75.62 16.74 41.44
CA ILE A 17 -75.61 18.07 40.79
C ILE A 17 -74.70 19.05 41.54
N PHE A 18 -74.59 18.99 42.88
CA PHE A 18 -73.64 19.79 43.65
C PHE A 18 -72.20 19.26 43.52
N LEU A 19 -72.00 17.94 43.37
CA LEU A 19 -70.69 17.35 43.03
C LEU A 19 -70.32 17.65 41.57
N LEU A 20 -71.27 17.69 40.63
CA LEU A 20 -71.00 18.17 39.26
C LEU A 20 -70.70 19.68 39.22
N LEU A 21 -71.41 20.52 39.99
CA LEU A 21 -71.15 21.96 40.07
C LEU A 21 -69.87 22.30 40.83
N VAL A 22 -69.47 21.51 41.83
CA VAL A 22 -68.18 21.67 42.55
C VAL A 22 -67.02 21.01 41.79
N LEU A 23 -67.24 19.97 40.98
CA LEU A 23 -66.26 19.45 40.01
C LEU A 23 -66.08 20.37 38.81
N PHE A 24 -67.04 21.26 38.51
CA PHE A 24 -66.87 22.31 37.51
C PHE A 24 -66.02 23.50 38.01
N PHE A 25 -65.75 23.62 39.31
CA PHE A 25 -65.07 24.78 39.90
C PHE A 25 -63.71 24.53 40.56
N TYR A 26 -63.16 23.32 40.52
CA TYR A 26 -61.78 23.08 41.00
C TYR A 26 -60.97 22.18 40.07
N LYS A 27 -60.46 22.81 39.00
CA LYS A 27 -59.08 22.70 38.49
C LYS A 27 -58.93 23.59 37.26
N THR A 28 -59.14 24.89 37.46
CA THR A 28 -58.66 25.89 36.49
C THR A 28 -57.16 25.99 36.67
N PHE A 29 -56.42 25.15 35.95
CA PHE A 29 -55.00 25.40 35.78
C PHE A 29 -54.84 26.67 34.94
N ALA A 30 -53.83 27.46 35.29
CA ALA A 30 -53.27 28.44 34.38
C ALA A 30 -52.95 27.73 33.08
N ARG A 31 -53.73 28.05 32.07
CA ARG A 31 -53.54 27.61 30.71
C ARG A 31 -53.61 28.88 29.88
N VAL A 32 -52.61 29.09 29.04
CA VAL A 32 -52.69 30.06 27.96
C VAL A 32 -53.75 29.54 26.98
N ASP A 33 -54.89 30.22 26.97
CA ASP A 33 -56.02 29.92 26.10
C ASP A 33 -56.02 30.90 24.92
N ILE A 34 -56.36 30.39 23.74
CA ILE A 34 -56.33 31.13 22.48
C ILE A 34 -57.73 31.06 21.87
N GLU A 35 -58.42 32.20 21.88
CA GLU A 35 -59.74 32.38 21.29
C GLU A 35 -59.62 33.18 20.00
N PHE A 36 -60.19 32.66 18.91
CA PHE A 36 -60.22 33.34 17.61
C PHE A 36 -61.55 34.10 17.46
N GLY A 37 -61.46 35.42 17.22
CA GLY A 37 -62.63 36.30 17.12
C GLY A 37 -63.31 36.29 15.75
N GLU A 38 -62.66 35.68 14.76
CA GLU A 38 -63.12 35.64 13.37
C GLU A 38 -62.52 34.42 12.63
N SER A 39 -63.11 34.07 11.49
CA SER A 39 -62.54 33.07 10.56
C SER A 39 -61.30 33.63 9.85
N LEU A 40 -60.33 32.78 9.55
CA LEU A 40 -59.13 33.19 8.82
C LEU A 40 -59.48 33.52 7.36
N ASN A 41 -59.38 34.79 7.00
CA ASN A 41 -59.75 35.28 5.67
C ASN A 41 -58.57 35.23 4.69
N TYR A 42 -58.63 34.33 3.70
CA TYR A 42 -57.62 34.21 2.65
C TYR A 42 -57.77 35.24 1.52
N GLY A 43 -58.76 36.13 1.56
CA GLY A 43 -58.94 37.17 0.55
C GLY A 43 -57.78 38.17 0.44
N ASN A 44 -56.98 38.32 1.50
CA ASN A 44 -55.77 39.16 1.51
C ASN A 44 -54.47 38.37 1.39
N TYR A 45 -54.54 37.06 1.12
CA TYR A 45 -53.36 36.20 0.97
C TYR A 45 -52.38 36.81 -0.06
N PRO A 46 -51.05 36.86 0.20
CA PRO A 46 -50.33 36.19 1.30
C PRO A 46 -50.31 36.95 2.64
N ASN A 47 -50.81 38.19 2.71
CA ASN A 47 -50.79 38.99 3.93
C ASN A 47 -52.03 38.70 4.76
N LEU A 48 -51.87 37.83 5.76
CA LEU A 48 -52.94 37.35 6.62
C LEU A 48 -53.00 38.18 7.90
N SER A 49 -54.21 38.36 8.40
CA SER A 49 -54.47 38.97 9.69
C SER A 49 -55.57 38.20 10.42
N LEU A 50 -55.44 38.09 11.74
CA LEU A 50 -56.44 37.41 12.55
C LEU A 50 -56.58 38.07 13.91
N LYS A 51 -57.82 38.33 14.34
CA LYS A 51 -58.13 38.73 15.71
C LYS A 51 -58.09 37.54 16.66
N VAL A 52 -57.19 37.63 17.64
CA VAL A 52 -56.93 36.59 18.63
C VAL A 52 -56.98 37.18 20.02
N LYS A 53 -57.77 36.58 20.91
CA LYS A 53 -57.79 36.89 22.33
C LYS A 53 -57.00 35.82 23.06
N ILE A 54 -56.01 36.26 23.81
CA ILE A 54 -55.08 35.38 24.52
C ILE A 54 -55.30 35.62 25.99
N SER A 55 -55.62 34.56 26.72
CA SER A 55 -55.94 34.66 28.14
C SER A 55 -55.09 33.70 28.95
N LYS A 56 -54.57 34.15 30.09
CA LYS A 56 -53.94 33.28 31.10
C LYS A 56 -54.82 33.27 32.33
N ASN A 57 -55.23 32.09 32.78
CA ASN A 57 -56.24 31.95 33.85
C ASN A 57 -57.56 32.70 33.53
N PHE A 58 -58.02 32.66 32.28
CA PHE A 58 -59.19 33.41 31.80
C PHE A 58 -59.08 34.94 31.86
N ILE A 59 -57.92 35.48 32.21
CA ILE A 59 -57.64 36.93 32.18
C ILE A 59 -56.94 37.25 30.86
N PRO A 60 -57.48 38.14 30.02
CA PRO A 60 -56.82 38.56 28.78
C PRO A 60 -55.46 39.20 29.06
N ILE A 61 -54.45 38.85 28.26
CA ILE A 61 -53.08 39.34 28.39
C ILE A 61 -52.57 39.90 27.05
N GLU A 62 -51.73 40.93 27.13
CA GLU A 62 -50.99 41.44 25.98
C GLU A 62 -49.82 40.51 25.65
N VAL A 63 -49.63 40.21 24.36
CA VAL A 63 -48.46 39.44 23.89
C VAL A 63 -47.74 40.21 22.79
N SER A 64 -46.44 40.02 22.70
CA SER A 64 -45.62 40.56 21.63
C SER A 64 -45.44 39.57 20.47
N ALA A 65 -45.01 40.07 19.31
CA ALA A 65 -44.70 39.22 18.15
C ALA A 65 -43.66 38.12 18.46
N ARG A 66 -42.71 38.37 19.38
CA ARG A 66 -41.67 37.39 19.77
C ARG A 66 -42.24 36.18 20.52
N GLN A 67 -43.42 36.32 21.11
CA GLN A 67 -44.08 35.25 21.86
C GLN A 67 -44.97 34.37 20.98
N VAL A 68 -45.07 34.68 19.69
CA VAL A 68 -45.97 34.01 18.76
C VAL A 68 -45.17 33.35 17.65
N VAL A 69 -45.30 32.03 17.54
CA VAL A 69 -44.83 31.26 16.39
C VAL A 69 -46.05 30.73 15.65
N ILE A 70 -46.13 31.00 14.36
CA ILE A 70 -47.22 30.53 13.48
C ILE A 70 -46.66 29.41 12.62
N LEU A 71 -47.05 28.17 12.89
CA LEU A 71 -46.61 27.04 12.09
C LEU A 71 -47.55 26.85 10.90
N GLU A 72 -47.01 27.07 9.70
CA GLU A 72 -47.70 26.93 8.43
C GLU A 72 -47.17 25.69 7.70
N GLY A 73 -47.94 24.60 7.76
CA GLY A 73 -47.43 23.29 7.33
C GLY A 73 -46.32 22.82 8.28
N ASN A 74 -45.08 22.79 7.79
CA ASN A 74 -43.90 22.47 8.59
C ASN A 74 -42.94 23.67 8.75
N TYR A 75 -43.32 24.85 8.25
CA TYR A 75 -42.48 26.05 8.29
C TYR A 75 -42.95 26.98 9.42
N PRO A 76 -42.05 27.38 10.33
CA PRO A 76 -42.36 28.43 11.29
C PRO A 76 -42.33 29.80 10.61
N THR A 77 -43.40 30.56 10.81
CA THR A 77 -43.58 31.93 10.38
C THR A 77 -43.81 32.82 11.61
N PHE A 78 -43.46 34.10 11.50
CA PHE A 78 -43.53 35.06 12.60
C PHE A 78 -44.45 36.22 12.25
N PRO A 79 -45.17 36.80 13.23
CA PRO A 79 -45.95 38.00 13.00
C PRO A 79 -45.08 39.18 12.55
N THR A 80 -45.54 39.91 11.54
CA THR A 80 -45.00 41.23 11.18
C THR A 80 -45.43 42.29 12.20
N SER A 81 -46.61 42.13 12.79
CA SER A 81 -47.08 42.97 13.90
C SER A 81 -48.13 42.27 14.75
N VAL A 82 -48.22 42.68 16.02
CA VAL A 82 -49.28 42.32 16.96
C VAL A 82 -49.82 43.62 17.56
N SER A 83 -51.13 43.87 17.42
CA SER A 83 -51.76 45.07 17.98
C SER A 83 -51.89 44.96 19.50
N LYS A 84 -52.04 46.10 20.19
CA LYS A 84 -52.50 46.09 21.59
C LYS A 84 -53.90 45.48 21.71
N PRO A 85 -54.25 44.91 22.88
CA PRO A 85 -55.59 44.39 23.12
C PRO A 85 -56.66 45.49 23.02
N ASP A 86 -57.77 45.19 22.35
CA ASP A 86 -58.97 46.04 22.37
C ASP A 86 -59.75 45.89 23.70
N ILE A 87 -60.86 46.62 23.83
CA ILE A 87 -61.71 46.62 25.04
C ILE A 87 -62.24 45.21 25.37
N SER A 88 -62.38 44.34 24.37
CA SER A 88 -62.85 42.97 24.51
C SER A 88 -61.69 41.96 24.77
N GLY A 89 -60.45 42.45 24.75
CA GLY A 89 -59.22 41.68 24.95
C GLY A 89 -58.63 41.06 23.68
N PHE A 90 -59.14 41.38 22.48
CA PHE A 90 -58.62 40.85 21.22
C PHE A 90 -57.44 41.68 20.72
N GLN A 91 -56.42 40.98 20.22
CA GLN A 91 -55.25 41.52 19.53
C GLN A 91 -55.30 41.07 18.07
N THR A 92 -54.91 41.95 17.15
CA THR A 92 -54.78 41.57 15.73
C THR A 92 -53.35 41.12 15.49
N ILE A 93 -53.19 39.87 15.07
CA ILE A 93 -51.91 39.30 14.64
C ILE A 93 -51.86 39.38 13.11
N THR A 94 -50.85 40.04 12.57
CA THR A 94 -50.62 40.15 11.12
C THR A 94 -49.32 39.47 10.75
N TRP A 95 -49.33 38.67 9.69
CA TRP A 95 -48.13 38.00 9.15
C TRP A 95 -48.24 37.80 7.64
N THR A 96 -47.09 37.59 7.01
CA THR A 96 -47.04 37.19 5.59
C THR A 96 -46.85 35.69 5.53
N SER A 97 -47.81 34.98 4.93
CA SER A 97 -47.78 33.52 4.82
C SER A 97 -46.61 33.08 3.94
N THR A 98 -45.82 32.15 4.48
CA THR A 98 -44.71 31.52 3.74
C THR A 98 -45.07 30.10 3.26
N SER A 99 -46.21 29.57 3.72
CA SER A 99 -46.67 28.23 3.41
C SER A 99 -46.78 27.97 1.91
N PRO A 100 -46.24 26.85 1.37
CA PRO A 100 -46.53 26.40 0.01
C PRO A 100 -48.00 25.98 -0.17
N ASP A 101 -48.69 25.61 0.92
CA ASP A 101 -50.07 25.10 0.94
C ASP A 101 -50.99 25.94 1.84
N SER A 102 -52.29 26.07 1.54
CA SER A 102 -53.28 26.83 2.32
C SER A 102 -53.78 26.03 3.52
N LYS A 103 -52.86 25.36 4.22
CA LYS A 103 -53.17 24.63 5.44
C LYS A 103 -53.52 25.63 6.54
N ILE A 104 -54.43 25.22 7.42
CA ILE A 104 -54.80 26.02 8.58
C ILE A 104 -53.53 26.22 9.44
N PRO A 105 -53.10 27.46 9.70
CA PRO A 105 -51.94 27.72 10.54
C PRO A 105 -52.20 27.26 11.99
N VAL A 106 -51.14 26.83 12.66
CA VAL A 106 -51.16 26.50 14.09
C VAL A 106 -50.43 27.60 14.85
N PHE A 107 -51.12 28.26 15.77
CA PHE A 107 -50.52 29.30 16.61
C PHE A 107 -49.94 28.68 17.88
N TYR A 108 -48.67 28.94 18.13
CA TYR A 108 -47.98 28.65 19.38
C TYR A 108 -47.70 29.98 20.08
N ILE A 109 -48.24 30.15 21.29
CA ILE A 109 -48.12 31.38 22.06
C ILE A 109 -47.47 31.06 23.40
N THR A 110 -46.27 31.59 23.61
CA THR A 110 -45.47 31.33 24.81
C THR A 110 -45.62 32.46 25.83
N VAL A 111 -46.05 32.11 27.05
CA VAL A 111 -46.19 33.07 28.16
C VAL A 111 -45.60 32.45 29.42
N ASP A 112 -44.46 32.98 29.86
CA ASP A 112 -43.63 32.41 30.91
C ASP A 112 -43.16 30.98 30.56
N ASP A 113 -43.61 29.98 31.32
CA ASP A 113 -43.32 28.56 31.14
C ASP A 113 -44.48 27.77 30.52
N GLU A 114 -45.53 28.46 30.07
CA GLU A 114 -46.72 27.88 29.46
C GLU A 114 -46.81 28.19 27.97
N VAL A 115 -47.39 27.26 27.23
CA VAL A 115 -47.62 27.38 25.79
C VAL A 115 -49.09 27.19 25.49
N GLY A 116 -49.72 28.19 24.88
CA GLY A 116 -51.02 28.08 24.24
C GLY A 116 -50.87 27.56 22.83
N ILE A 117 -51.70 26.60 22.43
CA ILE A 117 -51.68 26.04 21.07
C ILE A 117 -53.11 25.94 20.57
N SER A 118 -53.39 26.59 19.44
CA SER A 118 -54.72 26.55 18.81
C SER A 118 -54.64 26.86 17.33
N SER A 119 -55.66 26.44 16.60
CA SER A 119 -55.82 26.70 15.17
C SER A 119 -57.19 27.32 14.90
N PRO A 120 -57.31 28.23 13.92
CA PRO A 120 -58.61 28.81 13.55
C PRO A 120 -59.60 27.72 13.11
N ASN A 121 -60.85 27.84 13.53
CA ASN A 121 -61.88 26.81 13.27
C ASN A 121 -62.39 26.83 11.82
N ASP A 122 -62.44 28.00 11.20
CA ASP A 122 -63.01 28.20 9.86
C ASP A 122 -62.09 29.08 9.01
N ILE A 123 -62.13 28.84 7.70
CA ILE A 123 -61.39 29.60 6.69
C ILE A 123 -62.39 30.23 5.72
N THR A 124 -62.25 31.53 5.46
CA THR A 124 -62.93 32.19 4.34
C THR A 124 -62.07 32.06 3.09
N PRO A 125 -62.50 31.33 2.04
CA PRO A 125 -61.70 31.13 0.84
C PRO A 125 -61.49 32.44 0.07
N HIS A 126 -60.49 32.46 -0.80
CA HIS A 126 -60.17 33.64 -1.62
C HIS A 126 -61.35 33.98 -2.57
N PRO A 127 -61.76 35.25 -2.72
CA PRO A 127 -62.96 35.62 -3.49
C PRO A 127 -62.85 35.37 -5.00
N ILE A 128 -61.62 35.22 -5.52
CA ILE A 128 -61.33 35.06 -6.96
C ILE A 128 -60.83 33.64 -7.32
N TYR A 129 -60.28 32.88 -6.38
CA TYR A 129 -59.53 31.65 -6.67
C TYR A 129 -60.04 30.48 -5.81
N ASP A 130 -60.12 29.29 -6.40
CA ASP A 130 -60.70 28.09 -5.78
C ASP A 130 -59.73 27.35 -4.84
N GLY A 131 -58.45 27.74 -4.82
CA GLY A 131 -57.42 27.03 -4.07
C GLY A 131 -56.14 27.84 -3.82
N VAL A 132 -55.14 27.13 -3.32
CA VAL A 132 -53.79 27.59 -2.95
C VAL A 132 -53.21 28.67 -3.86
N ALA A 133 -52.67 29.70 -3.25
CA ALA A 133 -51.93 30.74 -3.94
C ALA A 133 -50.73 30.18 -4.72
N SER A 134 -50.34 30.87 -5.78
CA SER A 134 -49.30 30.40 -6.70
C SER A 134 -47.98 30.09 -6.00
N LEU A 135 -47.31 29.00 -6.32
CA LEU A 135 -46.00 28.66 -5.76
C LEU A 135 -44.91 28.83 -6.83
N VAL A 136 -43.89 29.63 -6.53
CA VAL A 136 -42.68 29.74 -7.36
C VAL A 136 -41.57 28.87 -6.77
N THR A 137 -41.01 28.00 -7.60
CA THR A 137 -39.93 27.08 -7.20
C THR A 137 -38.73 27.24 -8.12
N PHE A 138 -37.54 27.08 -7.54
CA PHE A 138 -36.29 27.07 -8.28
C PHE A 138 -36.03 25.68 -8.86
N VAL A 139 -35.66 25.63 -10.14
CA VAL A 139 -35.38 24.40 -10.86
C VAL A 139 -34.11 24.54 -11.70
N ASP A 140 -33.46 23.41 -11.97
CA ASP A 140 -32.37 23.33 -12.94
C ASP A 140 -32.88 23.42 -14.40
N ASN A 141 -32.03 23.11 -15.37
CA ASN A 141 -32.40 23.13 -16.80
C ASN A 141 -33.32 21.96 -17.19
N ASP A 142 -33.24 20.84 -16.47
CA ASP A 142 -34.07 19.64 -16.66
C ASP A 142 -35.39 19.72 -15.87
N ARG A 143 -35.62 20.86 -15.19
CA ARG A 143 -36.78 21.16 -14.32
C ARG A 143 -36.81 20.37 -13.01
N ASN A 144 -35.68 19.79 -12.59
CA ASN A 144 -35.59 19.24 -11.24
C ASN A 144 -35.52 20.37 -10.23
N ILE A 145 -36.21 20.22 -9.11
CA ILE A 145 -36.17 21.21 -8.03
C ILE A 145 -34.78 21.21 -7.42
N ILE A 146 -34.23 22.42 -7.26
CA ILE A 146 -32.95 22.64 -6.59
C ILE A 146 -33.17 23.46 -5.32
N LYS A 147 -32.40 23.12 -4.28
CA LYS A 147 -32.47 23.78 -2.95
C LYS A 147 -31.25 24.65 -2.63
N GLU A 148 -30.19 24.52 -3.43
CA GLU A 148 -28.92 25.22 -3.24
C GLU A 148 -28.20 25.40 -4.57
N ILE A 149 -27.51 26.52 -4.75
CA ILE A 149 -26.62 26.81 -5.86
C ILE A 149 -25.20 26.93 -5.32
N ARG A 150 -24.27 26.13 -5.88
CA ARG A 150 -22.87 26.12 -5.46
C ARG A 150 -21.97 26.75 -6.53
N PHE A 151 -21.19 27.74 -6.13
CA PHE A 151 -20.28 28.47 -7.01
C PHE A 151 -18.85 27.91 -7.00
N GLY A 152 -18.55 26.95 -6.12
CA GLY A 152 -17.19 26.43 -5.94
C GLY A 152 -16.28 27.43 -5.23
N SER A 153 -14.96 27.24 -5.34
CA SER A 153 -13.96 28.15 -4.78
C SER A 153 -13.56 29.21 -5.80
N VAL A 154 -13.72 30.47 -5.43
CA VAL A 154 -13.56 31.63 -6.32
C VAL A 154 -12.66 32.64 -5.61
N PRO A 155 -11.44 32.90 -6.11
CA PRO A 155 -10.49 33.78 -5.44
C PRO A 155 -10.87 35.27 -5.62
N ILE A 156 -10.40 36.11 -4.69
CA ILE A 156 -10.54 37.58 -4.78
C ILE A 156 -10.01 38.09 -6.13
N GLY A 157 -10.83 38.90 -6.82
CA GLY A 157 -10.51 39.50 -8.12
C GLY A 157 -11.06 38.73 -9.32
N GLU A 158 -11.52 37.49 -9.13
CA GLU A 158 -12.27 36.72 -10.13
C GLU A 158 -13.79 36.82 -9.89
N TYR A 159 -14.57 36.28 -10.80
CA TYR A 159 -16.02 36.10 -10.62
C TYR A 159 -16.47 34.82 -11.32
N THR A 160 -17.61 34.31 -10.90
CA THR A 160 -18.28 33.17 -11.57
C THR A 160 -19.78 33.42 -11.58
N ASN A 161 -20.47 32.74 -12.48
CA ASN A 161 -21.91 32.82 -12.66
C ASN A 161 -22.54 31.43 -12.65
N GLN A 162 -23.75 31.34 -12.15
CA GLN A 162 -24.57 30.14 -12.19
C GLN A 162 -25.98 30.52 -12.65
N ARG A 163 -26.54 29.72 -13.55
CA ARG A 163 -27.91 29.93 -14.03
C ARG A 163 -28.86 29.05 -13.23
N VAL A 164 -29.93 29.66 -12.75
CA VAL A 164 -31.08 28.99 -12.14
C VAL A 164 -32.34 29.38 -12.88
N ASN A 165 -33.30 28.48 -12.94
CA ASN A 165 -34.61 28.78 -13.50
C ASN A 165 -35.65 28.83 -12.39
N ILE A 166 -36.69 29.63 -12.59
CA ILE A 166 -37.89 29.61 -11.77
C ILE A 166 -39.09 29.18 -12.62
N VAL A 167 -39.99 28.43 -11.99
CA VAL A 167 -41.26 28.02 -12.58
C VAL A 167 -42.39 28.28 -11.60
N SER A 168 -43.59 28.51 -12.12
CA SER A 168 -44.80 28.47 -11.30
C SER A 168 -45.23 27.02 -11.13
N ALA A 169 -44.79 26.39 -10.03
CA ALA A 169 -45.10 25.01 -9.67
C ALA A 169 -46.60 24.81 -9.38
N ILE A 170 -47.22 25.80 -8.72
CA ILE A 170 -48.67 25.87 -8.53
C ILE A 170 -49.13 27.21 -9.10
N GLN A 171 -50.21 27.22 -9.89
CA GLN A 171 -50.86 28.43 -10.38
C GLN A 171 -52.20 28.61 -9.68
N ARG A 172 -52.56 29.87 -9.39
CA ARG A 172 -53.92 30.23 -8.95
C ARG A 172 -54.93 29.79 -10.01
N LYS A 173 -56.06 29.22 -9.58
CA LYS A 173 -57.12 28.74 -10.48
C LYS A 173 -58.50 29.18 -10.03
N ARG A 174 -59.42 29.34 -10.97
CA ARG A 174 -60.88 29.43 -10.76
C ARG A 174 -61.56 28.46 -11.73
N GLY A 175 -62.12 27.38 -11.21
CA GLY A 175 -62.47 26.19 -11.99
C GLY A 175 -61.27 25.69 -12.79
N ASN A 176 -61.44 25.61 -14.11
CA ASN A 176 -60.39 25.19 -15.04
C ASN A 176 -59.52 26.36 -15.56
N ILE A 177 -59.80 27.60 -15.15
CA ILE A 177 -59.05 28.78 -15.61
C ILE A 177 -57.86 29.02 -14.68
N GLY A 178 -56.64 28.89 -15.23
CA GLY A 178 -55.40 29.26 -14.54
C GLY A 178 -55.06 30.73 -14.71
N TYR A 179 -54.59 31.36 -13.65
CA TYR A 179 -54.07 32.72 -13.65
C TYR A 179 -52.53 32.68 -13.61
N PRO A 180 -51.84 33.53 -14.38
CA PRO A 180 -50.39 33.60 -14.31
C PRO A 180 -49.94 34.10 -12.94
N THR A 181 -48.75 33.68 -12.55
CA THR A 181 -48.10 34.10 -11.31
C THR A 181 -47.29 35.35 -11.61
N ILE A 182 -47.44 36.40 -10.81
CA ILE A 182 -46.71 37.65 -11.02
C ILE A 182 -45.48 37.60 -10.13
N VAL A 183 -44.29 37.57 -10.74
CA VAL A 183 -43.04 37.79 -10.02
C VAL A 183 -42.88 39.29 -9.84
N ASP A 184 -42.90 39.76 -8.60
CA ASP A 184 -42.83 41.18 -8.24
C ASP A 184 -41.38 41.68 -8.27
N TRP A 185 -40.47 40.89 -7.71
CA TRP A 185 -39.06 41.27 -7.50
C TRP A 185 -38.18 40.02 -7.35
N VAL A 186 -36.90 40.14 -7.72
CA VAL A 186 -35.86 39.13 -7.51
C VAL A 186 -34.63 39.84 -6.96
N GLY A 187 -33.93 39.25 -6.01
CA GLY A 187 -32.64 39.78 -5.57
C GLY A 187 -31.98 39.03 -4.42
N THR A 188 -30.82 39.53 -4.02
CA THR A 188 -29.95 39.01 -2.97
C THR A 188 -29.71 40.11 -1.94
N THR A 189 -29.38 39.76 -0.69
CA THR A 189 -29.06 40.77 0.34
C THR A 189 -27.56 41.08 0.44
N SER A 190 -26.72 40.28 -0.21
CA SER A 190 -25.27 40.44 -0.26
C SER A 190 -24.82 41.32 -1.43
N ASN A 191 -23.76 42.10 -1.22
CA ASN A 191 -23.05 42.82 -2.28
C ASN A 191 -22.08 41.93 -3.09
N GLU A 192 -21.76 40.73 -2.60
CA GLU A 192 -20.91 39.74 -3.28
C GLU A 192 -21.70 38.92 -4.29
N PHE A 193 -23.01 38.75 -4.08
CA PHE A 193 -23.91 38.06 -5.00
C PHE A 193 -24.74 39.06 -5.79
N LYS A 194 -24.64 39.03 -7.12
CA LYS A 194 -25.46 39.83 -8.04
C LYS A 194 -26.35 38.90 -8.86
N TYR A 195 -27.40 39.44 -9.48
CA TYR A 195 -28.24 38.67 -10.39
C TYR A 195 -28.50 39.43 -11.68
N LEU A 196 -28.80 38.68 -12.73
CA LEU A 196 -29.22 39.14 -14.04
C LEU A 196 -30.46 38.34 -14.43
N TRP A 197 -31.57 39.03 -14.69
CA TRP A 197 -32.78 38.40 -15.20
C TRP A 197 -32.65 38.16 -16.70
N LEU A 198 -32.77 36.91 -17.12
CA LEU A 198 -32.75 36.52 -18.53
C LEU A 198 -34.17 36.24 -19.07
N GLY A 199 -35.11 35.95 -18.18
CA GLY A 199 -36.49 35.62 -18.52
C GLY A 199 -36.63 34.27 -19.23
N SER A 200 -37.65 34.12 -20.06
CA SER A 200 -38.00 32.88 -20.75
C SER A 200 -37.98 33.06 -22.27
N SER A 201 -38.02 31.95 -23.02
CA SER A 201 -38.13 31.97 -24.48
C SER A 201 -39.40 32.67 -24.98
N ILE A 202 -40.42 32.77 -24.12
CA ILE A 202 -41.71 33.40 -24.42
C ILE A 202 -41.82 34.85 -23.92
N ASN A 203 -40.97 35.27 -22.97
CA ASN A 203 -41.03 36.59 -22.36
C ASN A 203 -39.73 36.89 -21.59
N THR A 204 -39.01 37.93 -22.02
CA THR A 204 -37.72 38.34 -21.43
C THR A 204 -37.82 39.59 -20.54
N ASN A 205 -39.02 40.15 -20.34
CA ASN A 205 -39.20 41.34 -19.51
C ASN A 205 -38.80 41.07 -18.05
N PRO A 206 -38.07 41.98 -17.39
CA PRO A 206 -37.71 41.84 -15.98
C PRO A 206 -38.92 42.01 -15.04
N PRO A 207 -38.84 41.50 -13.79
CA PRO A 207 -39.84 41.76 -12.77
C PRO A 207 -40.11 43.26 -12.55
N PRO A 208 -41.37 43.69 -12.33
CA PRO A 208 -42.55 42.86 -12.17
C PRO A 208 -43.06 42.23 -13.49
N VAL A 209 -43.23 40.90 -13.51
CA VAL A 209 -43.56 40.15 -14.74
C VAL A 209 -44.43 38.93 -14.47
N ALA A 210 -45.40 38.68 -15.34
CA ALA A 210 -46.23 37.48 -15.30
C ALA A 210 -45.47 36.28 -15.90
N ILE A 211 -45.27 35.23 -15.10
CA ILE A 211 -44.67 33.96 -15.53
C ILE A 211 -45.75 32.93 -15.88
N ILE A 212 -45.50 32.18 -16.95
CA ILE A 212 -46.45 31.21 -17.52
C ILE A 212 -45.87 29.80 -17.37
N SER A 213 -46.57 28.95 -16.63
CA SER A 213 -46.23 27.52 -16.53
C SER A 213 -46.52 26.82 -17.88
N PRO A 214 -45.69 25.86 -18.32
CA PRO A 214 -44.54 25.27 -17.64
C PRO A 214 -43.18 25.86 -18.09
N PHE A 215 -43.16 27.08 -18.65
CA PHE A 215 -41.93 27.66 -19.20
C PHE A 215 -41.00 28.13 -18.07
N PRO A 216 -39.72 27.71 -18.06
CA PRO A 216 -38.73 28.19 -17.10
C PRO A 216 -38.33 29.64 -17.42
N TYR A 217 -38.24 30.47 -16.38
CA TYR A 217 -37.70 31.82 -16.44
C TYR A 217 -36.33 31.83 -15.78
N ALA A 218 -35.31 32.19 -16.54
CA ALA A 218 -33.93 32.10 -16.11
C ALA A 218 -33.46 33.35 -15.38
N ILE A 219 -32.68 33.11 -14.33
CA ILE A 219 -31.95 34.07 -13.53
C ILE A 219 -30.50 33.60 -13.53
N GLU A 220 -29.59 34.48 -13.92
CA GLU A 220 -28.17 34.25 -13.80
C GLU A 220 -27.66 34.97 -12.55
N VAL A 221 -27.04 34.22 -11.65
CA VAL A 221 -26.50 34.75 -10.40
C VAL A 221 -24.98 34.82 -10.54
N LEU A 222 -24.38 35.98 -10.28
CA LEU A 222 -22.94 36.19 -10.24
C LEU A 222 -22.46 36.19 -8.79
N TYR A 223 -21.33 35.53 -8.54
CA TYR A 223 -20.57 35.65 -7.29
C TYR A 223 -19.25 36.39 -7.55
N ILE A 224 -19.03 37.46 -6.80
CA ILE A 224 -17.86 38.35 -6.86
C ILE A 224 -17.27 38.45 -5.43
N PRO A 225 -16.30 37.59 -5.06
CA PRO A 225 -15.75 37.51 -3.71
C PRO A 225 -15.08 38.81 -3.28
N GLN A 226 -15.36 39.24 -2.05
CA GLN A 226 -14.61 40.31 -1.36
C GLN A 226 -13.53 39.75 -0.43
N ASP A 227 -13.66 38.49 -0.03
CA ASP A 227 -12.68 37.71 0.69
C ASP A 227 -12.71 36.24 0.21
N ASN A 228 -11.73 35.43 0.64
CA ASN A 228 -11.69 34.00 0.32
C ASN A 228 -12.45 33.14 1.35
N LYS A 229 -13.36 33.71 2.15
CA LYS A 229 -14.08 32.97 3.19
C LYS A 229 -15.32 32.30 2.59
N TYR A 230 -15.79 31.26 3.28
CA TYR A 230 -17.08 30.65 3.02
C TYR A 230 -18.20 31.68 3.11
N LYS A 231 -19.14 31.64 2.16
CA LYS A 231 -20.34 32.47 2.15
C LYS A 231 -21.56 31.59 1.93
N ARG A 232 -22.57 31.77 2.76
CA ARG A 232 -23.94 31.26 2.54
C ARG A 232 -24.89 32.44 2.56
N GLU A 233 -25.57 32.66 1.45
CA GLU A 233 -26.51 33.74 1.21
C GLU A 233 -27.79 33.17 0.58
N TYR A 234 -28.81 34.00 0.31
CA TYR A 234 -30.04 33.54 -0.35
C TYR A 234 -30.40 34.43 -1.55
N LEU A 235 -30.78 33.80 -2.66
CA LEU A 235 -31.53 34.46 -3.74
C LEU A 235 -33.01 34.39 -3.38
N THR A 236 -33.67 35.54 -3.36
CA THR A 236 -35.08 35.68 -3.00
C THR A 236 -35.88 36.09 -4.23
N VAL A 237 -37.00 35.42 -4.46
CA VAL A 237 -38.00 35.76 -5.47
C VAL A 237 -39.27 36.14 -4.75
N SER A 238 -39.68 37.40 -4.87
CA SER A 238 -40.97 37.90 -4.40
C SER A 238 -42.01 37.78 -5.52
N PHE A 239 -43.21 37.31 -5.21
CA PHE A 239 -44.29 37.11 -6.16
C PHE A 239 -45.67 37.26 -5.50
N ASP A 240 -46.68 37.51 -6.33
CA ASP A 240 -48.09 37.65 -5.95
C ASP A 240 -48.31 38.50 -4.68
N ASN A 241 -47.83 39.74 -4.71
CA ASN A 241 -47.96 40.74 -3.65
C ASN A 241 -47.17 40.42 -2.36
N GLY A 242 -45.92 40.00 -2.53
CA GLY A 242 -44.95 39.91 -1.43
C GLY A 242 -44.71 38.52 -0.85
N ARG A 243 -45.23 37.46 -1.46
CA ARG A 243 -44.85 36.09 -1.10
C ARG A 243 -43.42 35.83 -1.55
N GLN A 244 -42.64 35.13 -0.74
CA GLN A 244 -41.22 34.91 -1.03
C GLN A 244 -40.89 33.43 -1.19
N SER A 245 -40.00 33.14 -2.13
CA SER A 245 -39.34 31.86 -2.30
C SER A 245 -37.83 32.10 -2.28
N HIS A 246 -37.09 31.21 -1.63
CA HIS A 246 -35.67 31.39 -1.38
C HIS A 246 -34.88 30.15 -1.85
N ILE A 247 -33.67 30.39 -2.37
CA ILE A 247 -32.69 29.34 -2.62
C ILE A 247 -31.34 29.75 -2.04
N ALA A 248 -30.67 28.81 -1.38
CA ALA A 248 -29.35 29.06 -0.81
C ALA A 248 -28.30 29.24 -1.91
N LEU A 249 -27.45 30.26 -1.75
CA LEU A 249 -26.28 30.54 -2.57
C LEU A 249 -25.04 30.23 -1.72
N VAL A 250 -24.22 29.28 -2.15
CA VAL A 250 -23.03 28.86 -1.43
C VAL A 250 -21.79 29.08 -2.28
N ALA A 251 -20.83 29.82 -1.75
CA ALA A 251 -19.57 30.08 -2.41
C ALA A 251 -18.39 29.90 -1.46
N ASN A 252 -17.26 29.50 -2.04
CA ASN A 252 -16.06 29.05 -1.35
C ASN A 252 -16.31 27.82 -0.47
N ASN A 253 -15.23 27.16 -0.07
CA ASN A 253 -15.31 25.95 0.76
C ASN A 253 -15.10 26.32 2.23
N PHE A 254 -15.97 25.82 3.11
CA PHE A 254 -15.70 25.86 4.56
C PHE A 254 -14.82 24.68 4.94
N PRO A 255 -13.56 24.90 5.40
CA PRO A 255 -12.66 23.82 5.73
C PRO A 255 -13.10 23.14 7.03
N ILE A 256 -13.45 21.85 6.96
CA ILE A 256 -13.58 20.99 8.13
C ILE A 256 -12.31 20.16 8.21
N HIS A 257 -11.47 20.44 9.20
CA HIS A 257 -10.18 19.76 9.34
C HIS A 257 -10.39 18.31 9.75
N LYS A 258 -9.81 17.38 8.97
CA LYS A 258 -9.81 15.96 9.31
C LYS A 258 -9.17 15.73 10.66
N ARG A 259 -9.86 15.00 11.54
CA ARG A 259 -9.33 14.53 12.83
C ARG A 259 -9.03 13.05 12.78
N THR A 260 -8.14 12.61 13.64
CA THR A 260 -7.68 11.22 13.72
C THR A 260 -7.53 10.84 15.19
N LEU A 261 -8.01 9.65 15.53
CA LEU A 261 -7.74 9.01 16.81
C LEU A 261 -6.37 8.32 16.81
N LEU A 262 -5.91 7.84 15.64
CA LEU A 262 -4.56 7.32 15.48
C LEU A 262 -3.54 8.35 15.97
N GLN A 263 -2.57 7.89 16.76
CA GLN A 263 -1.45 8.68 17.23
C GLN A 263 -0.20 7.81 17.19
N LEU A 264 0.84 8.27 16.49
CA LEU A 264 2.15 7.65 16.52
C LEU A 264 2.86 8.08 17.80
N LEU A 265 3.26 7.12 18.64
CA LEU A 265 3.99 7.35 19.89
C LEU A 265 5.50 7.26 19.68
N GLN A 266 5.93 6.38 18.76
CA GLN A 266 7.32 6.18 18.34
C GLN A 266 7.36 5.94 16.83
N PRO A 267 8.29 6.57 16.07
CA PRO A 267 9.38 7.42 16.54
C PRO A 267 8.99 8.84 16.94
N LYS A 268 9.86 9.49 17.72
CA LYS A 268 9.73 10.91 18.09
C LYS A 268 10.30 11.82 16.99
N PRO A 269 9.76 13.05 16.83
CA PRO A 269 10.35 14.03 15.91
C PRO A 269 11.82 14.30 16.24
N ASN A 270 12.67 14.41 15.21
CA ASN A 270 14.13 14.64 15.31
C ASN A 270 14.94 13.53 16.03
N GLU A 271 14.37 12.36 16.26
CA GLU A 271 15.13 11.21 16.77
C GLU A 271 16.21 10.79 15.74
N ILE A 272 17.40 10.44 16.22
CA ILE A 272 18.50 9.95 15.36
C ILE A 272 18.57 8.44 15.53
N LEU A 273 18.20 7.74 14.47
CA LEU A 273 18.32 6.29 14.35
C LEU A 273 19.62 5.93 13.62
N TYR A 274 20.05 4.68 13.75
CA TYR A 274 21.21 4.14 13.04
C TYR A 274 20.86 2.84 12.30
N PRO A 275 21.54 2.55 11.17
CA PRO A 275 21.33 1.34 10.38
C PRO A 275 21.41 0.03 11.16
N CYS A 276 20.66 -0.97 10.72
CA CYS A 276 20.65 -2.34 11.25
C CYS A 276 20.27 -2.46 12.73
N GLN A 277 19.79 -1.39 13.38
CA GLN A 277 19.23 -1.51 14.72
C GLN A 277 17.81 -2.08 14.67
N LYS A 278 17.44 -2.81 15.72
CA LYS A 278 16.06 -3.19 15.97
C LYS A 278 15.35 -2.04 16.68
N TYR A 279 14.32 -1.51 16.04
CA TYR A 279 13.53 -0.39 16.54
C TYR A 279 12.08 -0.81 16.74
N GLN A 280 11.41 -0.34 17.80
CA GLN A 280 9.99 -0.64 18.03
C GLN A 280 9.13 0.58 17.70
N ILE A 281 8.30 0.45 16.67
CA ILE A 281 7.28 1.45 16.31
C ILE A 281 6.06 1.22 17.19
N GLN A 282 5.50 2.28 17.76
CA GLN A 282 4.36 2.21 18.68
C GLN A 282 3.32 3.27 18.32
N TRP A 283 2.04 2.92 18.40
CA TRP A 283 0.91 3.81 18.17
C TRP A 283 -0.26 3.49 19.10
N LYS A 284 -1.28 4.35 19.09
CA LYS A 284 -2.55 4.12 19.78
C LYS A 284 -3.71 4.71 18.97
N GLY A 285 -4.94 4.39 19.36
CA GLY A 285 -6.17 4.95 18.77
C GLY A 285 -6.68 4.23 17.53
N ASN A 286 -5.99 3.18 17.07
CA ASN A 286 -6.48 2.28 16.03
C ASN A 286 -7.62 1.40 16.54
N LYS A 287 -8.53 1.03 15.64
CA LYS A 287 -9.57 0.05 15.93
C LYS A 287 -8.96 -1.34 16.14
N SER A 288 -9.36 -2.00 17.23
CA SER A 288 -8.96 -3.37 17.54
C SER A 288 -9.37 -4.36 16.45
N ASN A 289 -8.56 -5.39 16.23
CA ASN A 289 -8.76 -6.46 15.23
C ASN A 289 -8.79 -6.01 13.76
N ILE A 290 -8.41 -4.76 13.46
CA ILE A 290 -8.22 -4.28 12.09
C ILE A 290 -6.73 -3.98 11.91
N PRO A 291 -6.10 -4.47 10.81
CA PRO A 291 -4.70 -4.21 10.55
C PRO A 291 -4.39 -2.71 10.46
N VAL A 292 -3.19 -2.35 10.90
CA VAL A 292 -2.59 -1.05 10.66
C VAL A 292 -1.39 -1.27 9.73
N THR A 293 -1.40 -0.57 8.61
CA THR A 293 -0.31 -0.56 7.64
C THR A 293 0.71 0.49 8.05
N ILE A 294 1.98 0.09 8.08
CA ILE A 294 3.10 0.95 8.45
C ILE A 294 4.05 1.02 7.27
N GLU A 295 4.40 2.25 6.88
CA GLU A 295 5.30 2.53 5.76
C GLU A 295 6.28 3.64 6.16
N TYR A 296 7.46 3.64 5.54
CA TYR A 296 8.42 4.74 5.67
C TYR A 296 8.73 5.37 4.32
N THR A 297 9.26 6.59 4.35
CA THR A 297 9.72 7.29 3.17
C THR A 297 10.98 8.07 3.49
N THR A 298 11.92 8.10 2.55
CA THR A 298 13.13 8.92 2.63
C THR A 298 13.11 10.11 1.67
N ASN A 299 12.04 10.26 0.89
CA ASN A 299 11.88 11.29 -0.14
C ASN A 299 10.67 12.20 0.13
N LYS A 300 10.38 12.47 1.41
CA LYS A 300 9.29 13.35 1.86
C LYS A 300 7.90 12.92 1.37
N GLY A 301 7.67 11.61 1.23
CA GLY A 301 6.36 11.04 0.94
C GLY A 301 6.00 10.91 -0.54
N ILE A 302 6.96 11.08 -1.45
CA ILE A 302 6.76 10.80 -2.89
C ILE A 302 6.64 9.29 -3.12
N VAL A 303 7.48 8.50 -2.45
CA VAL A 303 7.43 7.03 -2.46
C VAL A 303 7.43 6.53 -1.02
N TRP A 304 6.55 5.58 -0.73
CA TRP A 304 6.40 4.93 0.57
C TRP A 304 6.76 3.46 0.44
N GLU A 305 7.69 3.02 1.27
CA GLU A 305 8.19 1.65 1.35
C GLU A 305 7.48 0.92 2.51
N PRO A 306 6.94 -0.28 2.29
CA PRO A 306 6.24 -1.03 3.33
C PRO A 306 7.19 -1.49 4.43
N ILE A 307 6.78 -1.31 5.69
CA ILE A 307 7.43 -1.90 6.87
C ILE A 307 6.71 -3.17 7.27
N ALA A 308 5.41 -3.05 7.56
CA ALA A 308 4.58 -4.15 8.03
C ALA A 308 3.09 -3.79 7.91
N GLU A 309 2.24 -4.81 8.00
CA GLU A 309 0.81 -4.70 8.25
C GLU A 309 0.51 -5.58 9.47
N VAL A 310 0.03 -5.00 10.57
CA VAL A 310 -0.14 -5.74 11.83
C VAL A 310 -1.46 -5.44 12.53
N ILE A 311 -2.03 -6.45 13.17
CA ILE A 311 -3.13 -6.30 14.12
C ILE A 311 -2.51 -6.08 15.50
N GLY A 312 -2.58 -4.85 16.01
CA GLY A 312 -2.01 -4.47 17.30
C GLY A 312 -1.60 -3.01 17.35
N ASN A 313 -0.80 -2.66 18.34
CA ASN A 313 -0.43 -1.27 18.66
C ASN A 313 1.09 -1.02 18.59
N SER A 314 1.85 -2.03 18.16
CA SER A 314 3.30 -1.93 18.00
C SER A 314 3.84 -2.95 17.01
N THR A 315 4.97 -2.64 16.36
CA THR A 315 5.73 -3.59 15.54
C THR A 315 7.23 -3.37 15.69
N ASN A 316 8.01 -4.44 15.47
CA ASN A 316 9.47 -4.34 15.38
C ASN A 316 9.87 -4.03 13.94
N TRP A 317 10.70 -3.02 13.76
CA TRP A 317 11.27 -2.60 12.50
C TRP A 317 12.79 -2.74 12.53
N PHE A 318 13.37 -3.31 11.48
CA PHE A 318 14.81 -3.34 11.29
C PHE A 318 15.21 -2.17 10.40
N ILE A 319 15.99 -1.22 10.94
CA ILE A 319 16.30 0.02 10.23
C ILE A 319 17.16 -0.32 8.99
N PRO A 320 16.74 0.10 7.78
CA PRO A 320 17.50 -0.18 6.56
C PRO A 320 18.86 0.52 6.57
N ASN A 321 19.83 -0.03 5.83
CA ASN A 321 21.17 0.55 5.70
C ASN A 321 21.20 1.73 4.72
N ILE A 322 20.54 2.83 5.10
CA ILE A 322 20.44 4.08 4.34
C ILE A 322 20.76 5.27 5.25
N GLU A 323 21.23 6.37 4.68
CA GLU A 323 21.49 7.63 5.40
C GLU A 323 20.49 8.69 4.91
N THR A 324 19.78 9.35 5.83
CA THR A 324 18.78 10.38 5.47
C THR A 324 18.44 11.30 6.65
N ASP A 325 18.23 12.58 6.36
CA ASP A 325 17.69 13.58 7.28
C ASP A 325 16.16 13.78 7.12
N SER A 326 15.53 13.06 6.20
CA SER A 326 14.13 13.25 5.79
C SER A 326 13.35 11.94 5.84
N LEU A 327 13.51 11.19 6.94
CA LEU A 327 12.74 9.97 7.17
C LEU A 327 11.40 10.31 7.81
N PHE A 328 10.31 9.84 7.19
CA PHE A 328 8.98 9.91 7.76
C PHE A 328 8.43 8.50 7.86
N ILE A 329 7.59 8.28 8.88
CA ILE A 329 6.76 7.08 8.98
C ILE A 329 5.31 7.52 8.90
N ARG A 330 4.53 6.77 8.12
CA ARG A 330 3.08 6.85 8.17
C ARG A 330 2.51 5.55 8.68
N ILE A 331 1.46 5.69 9.45
CA ILE A 331 0.57 4.59 9.82
C ILE A 331 -0.79 4.89 9.22
N ASN A 332 -1.40 3.87 8.64
CA ASN A 332 -2.69 3.96 7.99
C ASN A 332 -3.59 2.80 8.46
N GLN A 333 -4.84 3.11 8.76
CA GLN A 333 -5.90 2.13 8.95
C GLN A 333 -6.98 2.43 7.92
N ASP A 334 -7.12 1.53 6.96
CA ASP A 334 -8.07 1.68 5.86
C ASP A 334 -9.52 1.49 6.32
N PHE A 335 -10.45 1.94 5.48
CA PHE A 335 -11.86 1.66 5.67
C PHE A 335 -12.11 0.14 5.62
N ASN A 336 -12.74 -0.38 6.65
CA ASN A 336 -13.16 -1.77 6.72
C ASN A 336 -14.52 -1.82 7.42
N ALA A 337 -15.52 -2.38 6.76
CA ALA A 337 -16.78 -2.70 7.38
C ALA A 337 -16.72 -4.17 7.83
N THR A 338 -16.79 -4.41 9.13
CA THR A 338 -17.01 -5.77 9.63
C THR A 338 -18.37 -6.25 9.14
N SER A 339 -18.52 -7.55 8.89
CA SER A 339 -19.82 -8.13 8.59
C SER A 339 -20.85 -7.72 9.64
N GLU A 340 -22.07 -7.44 9.16
CA GLU A 340 -23.19 -7.11 10.02
C GLU A 340 -23.37 -8.19 11.08
N PHE A 341 -23.34 -7.80 12.36
CA PHE A 341 -23.66 -8.68 13.47
C PHE A 341 -25.06 -8.37 13.98
N SER A 342 -26.04 -9.19 13.61
CA SER A 342 -27.39 -9.11 14.14
C SER A 342 -27.63 -10.17 15.20
N PHE A 343 -28.31 -9.80 16.29
CA PHE A 343 -28.79 -10.75 17.29
C PHE A 343 -30.25 -10.45 17.68
N SER A 344 -31.00 -11.48 18.02
CA SER A 344 -32.35 -11.35 18.58
C SER A 344 -32.26 -11.37 20.11
N PRO A 345 -32.57 -10.28 20.82
CA PRO A 345 -32.65 -10.30 22.27
C PRO A 345 -33.78 -11.22 22.74
N THR A 346 -33.74 -11.70 23.98
CA THR A 346 -34.82 -12.54 24.56
C THR A 346 -36.11 -11.75 24.88
N SER A 347 -36.15 -10.46 24.57
CA SER A 347 -37.32 -9.57 24.61
C SER A 347 -37.96 -9.41 23.23
N ASN A 348 -39.19 -8.91 23.18
CA ASN A 348 -39.96 -8.73 21.94
C ASN A 348 -40.06 -7.25 21.51
N LYS A 349 -39.79 -7.01 20.23
CA LYS A 349 -39.81 -5.71 19.55
C LYS A 349 -38.92 -4.68 20.27
N PRO A 350 -37.58 -4.79 20.22
CA PRO A 350 -36.67 -3.80 20.78
C PRO A 350 -36.90 -2.43 20.11
N GLN A 351 -36.92 -1.34 20.88
CA GLN A 351 -37.24 0.00 20.36
C GLN A 351 -36.19 1.07 20.65
N LYS A 352 -35.47 1.00 21.77
CA LYS A 352 -34.44 1.97 22.14
C LYS A 352 -33.19 1.28 22.64
N ILE A 353 -32.04 1.88 22.36
CA ILE A 353 -30.73 1.38 22.74
C ILE A 353 -29.86 2.46 23.36
N ALA A 354 -29.00 2.08 24.31
CA ALA A 354 -27.99 2.95 24.89
C ALA A 354 -26.69 2.18 25.11
N PHE A 355 -25.55 2.79 24.76
CA PHE A 355 -24.24 2.28 25.16
C PHE A 355 -23.96 2.65 26.61
N ASN A 356 -23.31 1.74 27.33
CA ASN A 356 -22.74 2.06 28.63
C ASN A 356 -21.47 2.93 28.47
N THR A 357 -20.87 3.38 29.56
CA THR A 357 -19.79 4.39 29.56
C THR A 357 -18.52 3.94 28.86
N ASP A 358 -18.14 2.65 28.96
CA ASP A 358 -16.98 2.08 28.24
C ASP A 358 -17.35 1.41 26.90
N GLU A 359 -18.64 1.47 26.53
CA GLU A 359 -19.21 0.90 25.31
C GLU A 359 -18.98 -0.62 25.13
N SER A 360 -18.66 -1.32 26.22
CA SER A 360 -18.56 -2.79 26.24
C SER A 360 -19.93 -3.48 26.32
N LYS A 361 -20.97 -2.73 26.70
CA LYS A 361 -22.35 -3.20 26.83
C LYS A 361 -23.34 -2.28 26.13
N ILE A 362 -24.47 -2.86 25.73
CA ILE A 362 -25.64 -2.15 25.22
C ILE A 362 -26.85 -2.51 26.08
N LEU A 363 -27.59 -1.49 26.48
CA LEU A 363 -28.91 -1.61 27.07
C LEU A 363 -29.96 -1.52 25.97
N ILE A 364 -30.96 -2.39 26.03
CA ILE A 364 -32.05 -2.48 25.06
C ILE A 364 -33.36 -2.42 25.81
N ALA A 365 -34.25 -1.52 25.44
CA ALA A 365 -35.62 -1.46 25.97
C ALA A 365 -36.61 -1.89 24.89
N SER A 366 -37.53 -2.77 25.27
CA SER A 366 -38.41 -3.48 24.35
C SER A 366 -39.88 -3.27 24.66
N LYS A 367 -40.72 -3.42 23.62
CA LYS A 367 -42.15 -3.14 23.65
C LYS A 367 -42.93 -4.05 24.61
N ASP A 368 -42.36 -5.20 24.97
CA ASP A 368 -42.90 -6.14 25.95
C ASP A 368 -42.57 -5.82 27.41
N GLY A 369 -42.00 -4.64 27.71
CA GLY A 369 -41.77 -4.20 29.08
C GLY A 369 -40.44 -4.68 29.69
N ASN A 370 -39.52 -5.20 28.88
CA ASN A 370 -38.23 -5.72 29.34
C ASN A 370 -37.04 -4.85 28.91
N LEU A 371 -36.07 -4.75 29.82
CA LEU A 371 -34.71 -4.28 29.59
C LEU A 371 -33.77 -5.46 29.40
N ILE A 372 -32.88 -5.39 28.42
CA ILE A 372 -31.81 -6.35 28.19
C ILE A 372 -30.46 -5.64 28.31
N GLU A 373 -29.55 -6.19 29.11
CA GLU A 373 -28.14 -5.80 29.10
C GLU A 373 -27.37 -6.83 28.27
N TYR A 374 -26.69 -6.40 27.21
CA TYR A 374 -25.98 -7.25 26.27
C TYR A 374 -24.49 -6.88 26.21
N ASN A 375 -23.59 -7.86 26.27
CA ASN A 375 -22.16 -7.65 26.13
C ASN A 375 -21.76 -7.65 24.64
N VAL A 376 -21.23 -6.53 24.15
CA VAL A 376 -20.84 -6.34 22.75
C VAL A 376 -19.62 -7.19 22.38
N ASN A 377 -18.67 -7.35 23.31
CA ASN A 377 -17.40 -8.03 23.08
C ASN A 377 -17.55 -9.56 23.08
N SER A 378 -18.20 -10.12 24.11
CA SER A 378 -18.46 -11.56 24.21
C SER A 378 -19.67 -12.02 23.40
N LYS A 379 -20.43 -11.08 22.83
CA LYS A 379 -21.64 -11.34 22.02
C LYS A 379 -22.68 -12.18 22.78
N SER A 380 -22.93 -11.82 24.04
CA SER A 380 -23.83 -12.58 24.93
C SER A 380 -24.75 -11.68 25.74
N GLU A 381 -25.99 -12.12 25.95
CA GLU A 381 -26.94 -11.48 26.86
C GLU A 381 -26.48 -11.67 28.32
N ILE A 382 -26.46 -10.59 29.10
CA ILE A 382 -26.03 -10.57 30.51
C ILE A 382 -27.25 -10.72 31.43
N SER A 383 -28.32 -9.98 31.15
CA SER A 383 -29.53 -10.02 31.96
C SER A 383 -30.77 -9.50 31.23
N LYS A 384 -31.93 -10.04 31.62
CA LYS A 384 -33.27 -9.54 31.31
C LYS A 384 -33.95 -9.05 32.58
N ILE A 385 -34.44 -7.80 32.57
CA ILE A 385 -35.02 -7.13 33.73
C ILE A 385 -36.36 -6.49 33.32
N PRO A 386 -37.51 -6.88 33.90
CA PRO A 386 -38.78 -6.23 33.60
C PRO A 386 -38.82 -4.83 34.21
N PHE A 387 -39.12 -3.81 33.40
CA PHE A 387 -39.42 -2.45 33.88
C PHE A 387 -40.93 -2.16 33.89
N ALA A 388 -41.72 -2.97 33.18
CA ALA A 388 -43.17 -2.96 33.19
C ALA A 388 -43.70 -4.40 33.12
N PHE A 389 -44.76 -4.71 33.86
CA PHE A 389 -45.44 -6.00 33.80
C PHE A 389 -46.65 -5.86 32.86
N LEU A 390 -46.56 -6.45 31.67
CA LEU A 390 -47.53 -6.28 30.57
C LEU A 390 -48.03 -7.63 30.06
N ASP A 391 -49.28 -7.70 29.65
CA ASP A 391 -49.85 -8.84 28.91
C ASP A 391 -49.56 -8.72 27.40
N TYR A 392 -48.29 -8.82 27.02
CA TYR A 392 -47.87 -8.69 25.62
C TYR A 392 -48.35 -9.87 24.75
N PRO A 393 -48.95 -9.66 23.56
CA PRO A 393 -48.99 -8.42 22.77
C PRO A 393 -50.23 -7.53 22.97
N PHE A 394 -51.15 -7.86 23.88
CA PHE A 394 -52.37 -7.08 24.13
C PHE A 394 -52.08 -5.77 24.85
N GLU A 395 -51.11 -5.76 25.75
CA GLU A 395 -50.54 -4.55 26.35
C GLU A 395 -49.10 -4.36 25.88
N ASN A 396 -48.70 -3.11 25.69
CA ASN A 396 -47.36 -2.79 25.25
C ASN A 396 -46.81 -1.49 25.84
N ALA A 397 -45.48 -1.39 25.91
CA ALA A 397 -44.74 -0.21 26.33
C ALA A 397 -44.06 0.43 25.13
N ASN A 398 -44.60 1.54 24.63
CA ASN A 398 -43.92 2.32 23.60
C ASN A 398 -42.79 3.14 24.24
N ILE A 399 -41.53 2.81 23.95
CA ILE A 399 -40.38 3.40 24.63
C ILE A 399 -40.08 4.80 24.07
N THR A 400 -40.06 5.80 24.95
CA THR A 400 -39.80 7.20 24.61
C THR A 400 -38.39 7.66 24.98
N GLY A 401 -37.69 6.95 25.88
CA GLY A 401 -36.28 7.19 26.14
C GLY A 401 -35.59 6.12 27.00
N LEU A 402 -34.27 6.05 26.89
CA LEU A 402 -33.41 5.06 27.54
C LEU A 402 -32.00 5.65 27.77
N ASP A 403 -31.44 5.51 28.97
CA ASP A 403 -30.02 5.83 29.22
C ASP A 403 -29.48 5.10 30.47
N TYR A 404 -28.16 5.05 30.59
CA TYR A 404 -27.42 4.63 31.79
C TYR A 404 -27.10 5.83 32.68
N PHE A 405 -26.90 5.60 33.98
CA PHE A 405 -26.29 6.58 34.89
C PHE A 405 -25.62 5.93 36.10
N ALA A 406 -24.96 6.75 36.93
CA ALA A 406 -24.24 6.34 38.14
C ALA A 406 -23.24 5.20 37.86
N GLN A 407 -22.26 5.48 37.00
CA GLN A 407 -21.23 4.51 36.56
C GLN A 407 -21.85 3.19 36.05
N ASP A 408 -22.89 3.34 35.21
CA ASP A 408 -23.64 2.24 34.59
C ASP A 408 -24.30 1.25 35.55
N SER A 409 -24.46 1.60 36.83
CA SER A 409 -25.12 0.74 37.83
C SER A 409 -26.65 0.82 37.74
N PHE A 410 -27.18 1.88 37.12
CA PHE A 410 -28.61 2.11 36.96
C PHE A 410 -28.97 2.42 35.51
N ALA A 411 -30.18 2.04 35.16
CA ALA A 411 -30.85 2.41 33.92
C ALA A 411 -32.05 3.31 34.22
N ILE A 412 -32.35 4.23 33.31
CA ILE A 412 -33.61 4.97 33.31
C ILE A 412 -34.34 4.73 32.00
N VAL A 413 -35.63 4.44 32.09
CA VAL A 413 -36.51 4.18 30.94
C VAL A 413 -37.72 5.07 31.04
N SER A 414 -38.09 5.73 29.94
CA SER A 414 -39.41 6.34 29.81
C SER A 414 -40.21 5.57 28.77
N TYR A 415 -41.46 5.25 29.09
CA TYR A 415 -42.35 4.53 28.20
C TYR A 415 -43.79 4.99 28.34
N ARG A 416 -44.57 4.74 27.29
CA ARG A 416 -46.02 4.90 27.26
C ARG A 416 -46.68 3.54 27.20
N TRP A 417 -47.51 3.24 28.20
CA TRP A 417 -48.34 2.04 28.16
C TRP A 417 -49.49 2.25 27.17
N SER A 418 -49.79 1.23 26.35
CA SER A 418 -51.01 1.17 25.54
C SER A 418 -51.61 -0.24 25.52
N ASP A 419 -52.93 -0.33 25.38
CA ASP A 419 -53.63 -1.59 25.15
C ASP A 419 -53.92 -1.86 23.66
N PHE A 420 -54.51 -3.01 23.39
CA PHE A 420 -54.91 -3.48 22.06
C PHE A 420 -55.91 -2.55 21.37
N TYR A 421 -56.68 -1.77 22.13
CA TYR A 421 -57.66 -0.81 21.61
C TYR A 421 -57.04 0.58 21.35
N GLY A 422 -55.76 0.77 21.66
CA GLY A 422 -55.05 2.04 21.53
C GLY A 422 -55.29 3.01 22.68
N ASN A 423 -55.85 2.56 23.81
CA ASN A 423 -55.94 3.41 25.00
C ASN A 423 -54.55 3.59 25.60
N GLU A 424 -54.11 4.83 25.72
CA GLU A 424 -52.80 5.17 26.27
C GLU A 424 -52.90 5.67 27.72
N ARG A 425 -51.99 5.23 28.59
CA ARG A 425 -51.80 5.84 29.92
C ARG A 425 -50.81 7.02 29.84
N ASN A 426 -50.55 7.66 30.98
CA ASN A 426 -49.51 8.67 31.08
C ASN A 426 -48.13 8.05 30.86
N ASP A 427 -47.24 8.81 30.24
CA ASP A 427 -45.85 8.39 30.08
C ASP A 427 -45.24 8.22 31.48
N THR A 428 -44.52 7.14 31.67
CA THR A 428 -43.96 6.75 32.96
C THR A 428 -42.45 6.63 32.83
N ILE A 429 -41.72 7.21 33.78
CA ILE A 429 -40.27 7.15 33.90
C ILE A 429 -39.94 6.17 35.03
N VAL A 430 -39.08 5.20 34.76
CA VAL A 430 -38.70 4.14 35.70
C VAL A 430 -37.19 4.11 35.82
N VAL A 431 -36.71 4.04 37.06
CA VAL A 431 -35.30 3.82 37.38
C VAL A 431 -35.12 2.37 37.82
N VAL A 432 -34.21 1.67 37.17
CA VAL A 432 -33.91 0.27 37.40
C VAL A 432 -32.47 0.14 37.89
N ASN A 433 -32.26 -0.55 39.00
CA ASN A 433 -30.93 -0.96 39.43
C ASN A 433 -30.54 -2.22 38.66
N LEU A 434 -29.46 -2.14 37.88
CA LEU A 434 -29.04 -3.22 36.99
C LEU A 434 -28.39 -4.37 37.74
N PHE A 435 -27.74 -4.09 38.87
CA PHE A 435 -27.12 -5.12 39.72
C PHE A 435 -28.18 -5.89 40.51
N GLU A 436 -29.09 -5.18 41.18
CA GLU A 436 -30.18 -5.78 41.97
C GLU A 436 -31.34 -6.31 41.10
N LYS A 437 -31.35 -5.99 39.80
CA LYS A 437 -32.37 -6.39 38.82
C LYS A 437 -33.79 -6.05 39.25
N ARG A 438 -33.98 -4.86 39.84
CA ARG A 438 -35.29 -4.39 40.31
C ARG A 438 -35.51 -2.92 40.00
N ILE A 439 -36.79 -2.55 39.96
CA ILE A 439 -37.23 -1.15 39.90
C ILE A 439 -36.95 -0.50 41.26
N VAL A 440 -36.30 0.66 41.23
CA VAL A 440 -35.99 1.47 42.42
C VAL A 440 -36.93 2.66 42.56
N GLN A 441 -37.34 3.25 41.43
CA GLN A 441 -38.26 4.38 41.44
C GLN A 441 -39.14 4.39 40.19
N THR A 442 -40.38 4.86 40.35
CA THR A 442 -41.34 5.05 39.26
C THR A 442 -41.99 6.43 39.39
N PHE A 443 -42.02 7.18 38.28
CA PHE A 443 -42.60 8.51 38.19
C PHE A 443 -43.50 8.59 36.95
N ALA A 444 -44.81 8.58 37.17
CA ALA A 444 -45.79 8.79 36.10
C ALA A 444 -45.99 10.30 35.87
N LEU A 445 -45.91 10.73 34.61
CA LEU A 445 -46.25 12.11 34.23
C LEU A 445 -47.73 12.38 34.50
N ARG A 446 -48.07 13.68 34.57
CA ARG A 446 -49.46 14.09 34.81
C ARG A 446 -50.34 13.78 33.60
N GLN A 447 -51.65 13.73 33.82
CA GLN A 447 -52.61 13.47 32.74
C GLN A 447 -52.49 14.54 31.64
N GLY A 448 -52.29 14.09 30.40
CA GLY A 448 -52.09 14.94 29.24
C GLY A 448 -50.65 15.40 28.99
N GLU A 449 -49.73 15.17 29.94
CA GLU A 449 -48.29 15.37 29.71
C GLU A 449 -47.68 14.14 29.02
N ARG A 450 -46.85 14.39 28.00
CA ARG A 450 -46.11 13.37 27.26
C ARG A 450 -44.62 13.70 27.28
N SER A 451 -43.79 12.68 27.42
CA SER A 451 -42.34 12.79 27.29
C SER A 451 -41.98 12.92 25.82
N LYS A 452 -41.24 13.97 25.46
CA LYS A 452 -40.71 14.17 24.11
C LYS A 452 -39.30 13.62 23.99
N LYS A 453 -38.44 13.99 24.96
CA LYS A 453 -37.04 13.60 25.04
C LYS A 453 -36.59 13.70 26.49
N PHE A 454 -35.67 12.85 26.90
CA PHE A 454 -34.85 13.13 28.07
C PHE A 454 -33.38 12.85 27.79
N LEU A 455 -32.51 13.48 28.56
CA LEU A 455 -31.07 13.22 28.60
C LEU A 455 -30.64 13.06 30.05
N VAL A 456 -29.68 12.18 30.34
CA VAL A 456 -29.10 12.06 31.69
C VAL A 456 -27.70 12.67 31.72
N ASP A 457 -27.52 13.71 32.52
CA ASP A 457 -26.19 14.17 32.92
C ASP A 457 -25.60 13.19 33.93
N LYS A 458 -24.77 12.28 33.42
CA LYS A 458 -24.13 11.21 34.19
C LYS A 458 -23.15 11.76 35.24
N GLN A 459 -22.58 12.94 35.03
CA GLN A 459 -21.59 13.52 35.94
C GLN A 459 -22.27 14.11 37.16
N ASN A 460 -23.33 14.89 36.95
CA ASN A 460 -24.05 15.58 38.03
C ASN A 460 -25.23 14.77 38.59
N GLY A 461 -25.59 13.63 37.97
CA GLY A 461 -26.70 12.80 38.41
C GLY A 461 -28.06 13.46 38.17
N VAL A 462 -28.24 14.12 37.02
CA VAL A 462 -29.45 14.89 36.71
C VAL A 462 -30.13 14.38 35.44
N LEU A 463 -31.43 14.18 35.50
CA LEU A 463 -32.31 13.94 34.36
C LEU A 463 -32.84 15.28 33.83
N LEU A 464 -32.60 15.58 32.56
CA LEU A 464 -33.20 16.68 31.83
C LEU A 464 -34.40 16.13 31.05
N LEU A 465 -35.61 16.56 31.39
CA LEU A 465 -36.86 16.10 30.77
C LEU A 465 -37.49 17.21 29.94
N VAL A 466 -37.75 16.92 28.66
CA VAL A 466 -38.53 17.74 27.75
C VAL A 466 -39.87 17.06 27.51
N LYS A 467 -40.95 17.81 27.73
CA LYS A 467 -42.31 17.34 27.47
C LYS A 467 -42.81 17.85 26.12
N GLU A 468 -43.70 17.10 25.48
CA GLU A 468 -44.30 17.53 24.22
C GLU A 468 -45.02 18.87 24.41
N LYS A 469 -44.92 19.75 23.40
CA LYS A 469 -45.66 21.03 23.35
C LYS A 469 -45.33 22.01 24.49
N GLN A 470 -44.19 21.83 25.17
CA GLN A 470 -43.71 22.75 26.20
C GLN A 470 -42.46 23.51 25.75
N ASN A 471 -42.23 24.67 26.37
CA ASN A 471 -41.08 25.55 26.14
C ASN A 471 -40.05 25.46 27.27
N ASN A 472 -40.04 24.39 28.07
CA ASN A 472 -39.14 24.30 29.22
C ASN A 472 -38.54 22.90 29.38
N ILE A 473 -37.36 22.87 29.99
CA ILE A 473 -36.66 21.65 30.40
C ILE A 473 -36.79 21.54 31.91
N GLU A 474 -37.38 20.44 32.39
CA GLU A 474 -37.46 20.14 33.82
C GLU A 474 -36.28 19.27 34.25
N LEU A 475 -35.64 19.62 35.37
CA LEU A 475 -34.50 18.89 35.91
C LEU A 475 -34.92 18.08 37.13
N TYR A 476 -34.52 16.82 37.17
CA TYR A 476 -34.77 15.90 38.28
C TYR A 476 -33.47 15.25 38.73
N ASN A 477 -33.27 15.11 40.03
CA ASN A 477 -32.14 14.33 40.57
C ASN A 477 -32.40 12.82 40.38
N VAL A 478 -31.41 12.06 39.97
CA VAL A 478 -31.47 10.59 39.90
C VAL A 478 -30.64 9.96 41.02
N PRO A 479 -31.03 8.80 41.59
CA PRO A 479 -32.09 7.88 41.15
C PRO A 479 -33.50 8.24 41.66
N ASN A 480 -33.65 9.17 42.60
CA ASN A 480 -34.92 9.36 43.33
C ASN A 480 -36.02 10.10 42.53
N LEU A 481 -35.68 10.69 41.38
CA LEU A 481 -36.56 11.50 40.53
C LEU A 481 -37.17 12.70 41.27
N THR A 482 -36.38 13.37 42.12
CA THR A 482 -36.83 14.58 42.83
C THR A 482 -36.63 15.82 41.96
N TYR A 483 -37.68 16.62 41.76
CA TYR A 483 -37.62 17.87 40.98
C TYR A 483 -36.59 18.85 41.57
N LEU A 484 -35.78 19.46 40.71
CA LEU A 484 -34.75 20.43 41.07
C LEU A 484 -35.15 21.85 40.64
N LYS A 485 -35.28 22.07 39.33
CA LYS A 485 -35.61 23.35 38.72
C LYS A 485 -36.11 23.14 37.29
N LYS A 486 -36.56 24.21 36.64
CA LYS A 486 -36.85 24.24 35.20
C LYS A 486 -36.11 25.39 34.52
N VAL A 487 -35.84 25.24 33.23
CA VAL A 487 -35.27 26.28 32.36
C VAL A 487 -36.24 26.53 31.21
N THR A 488 -36.64 27.77 31.00
CA THR A 488 -37.68 28.19 30.03
C THR A 488 -37.08 28.85 28.80
N PHE A 489 -37.71 28.65 27.65
CA PHE A 489 -37.30 29.12 26.33
C PHE A 489 -38.41 29.95 25.68
N GLU A 490 -38.07 30.77 24.69
CA GLU A 490 -39.03 31.68 24.05
C GLU A 490 -40.10 30.97 23.19
N ALA A 491 -39.81 29.73 22.78
CA ALA A 491 -40.69 28.93 21.96
C ALA A 491 -40.66 27.45 22.39
N PRO A 492 -41.66 26.64 22.01
CA PRO A 492 -41.68 25.21 22.29
C PRO A 492 -40.43 24.47 21.81
N ILE A 493 -39.90 23.59 22.66
CA ILE A 493 -38.71 22.79 22.36
C ILE A 493 -39.08 21.63 21.45
N GLN A 494 -38.32 21.42 20.38
CA GLN A 494 -38.49 20.29 19.46
C GLN A 494 -37.55 19.14 19.79
N GLU A 495 -36.28 19.43 20.09
CA GLU A 495 -35.26 18.43 20.37
C GLU A 495 -34.14 19.01 21.23
N ILE A 496 -33.47 18.16 22.00
CA ILE A 496 -32.27 18.50 22.76
C ILE A 496 -31.14 17.50 22.50
N ALA A 497 -29.91 18.00 22.51
CA ALA A 497 -28.70 17.19 22.39
C ALA A 497 -27.64 17.67 23.37
N LYS A 498 -26.86 16.75 23.92
CA LYS A 498 -25.74 17.08 24.79
C LYS A 498 -24.46 16.41 24.35
N LYS A 499 -23.33 17.08 24.57
CA LYS A 499 -21.99 16.53 24.40
C LYS A 499 -21.03 17.28 25.29
N ASN A 500 -20.21 16.55 26.07
CA ASN A 500 -19.35 17.14 27.10
C ASN A 500 -20.17 18.10 27.99
N ASP A 501 -19.72 19.34 28.16
CA ASP A 501 -20.38 20.40 28.93
C ASP A 501 -21.36 21.25 28.10
N LEU A 502 -21.76 20.83 26.90
CA LEU A 502 -22.66 21.58 26.01
C LEU A 502 -24.04 20.93 25.94
N LEU A 503 -25.07 21.78 25.91
CA LEU A 503 -26.47 21.43 25.67
C LEU A 503 -27.00 22.29 24.52
N ALA A 504 -27.39 21.68 23.42
CA ALA A 504 -28.07 22.35 22.32
C ALA A 504 -29.59 22.11 22.41
N VAL A 505 -30.38 23.16 22.24
CA VAL A 505 -31.84 23.15 22.35
C VAL A 505 -32.43 23.73 21.07
N ALA A 506 -33.10 22.88 20.30
CA ALA A 506 -33.80 23.28 19.08
C ALA A 506 -35.24 23.70 19.42
N LEU A 507 -35.61 24.92 19.04
CA LEU A 507 -36.95 25.46 19.23
C LEU A 507 -37.78 25.36 17.94
N ILE A 508 -39.11 25.33 18.09
CA ILE A 508 -40.04 25.30 16.93
C ILE A 508 -39.93 26.57 16.07
N SER A 509 -39.39 27.66 16.61
CA SER A 509 -39.02 28.88 15.89
C SER A 509 -37.80 28.71 14.97
N ASN A 510 -37.25 27.50 14.82
CA ASN A 510 -35.99 27.26 14.10
C ASN A 510 -34.78 27.99 14.67
N LYS A 511 -34.84 28.30 15.96
CA LYS A 511 -33.69 28.76 16.72
C LYS A 511 -33.03 27.58 17.42
N ILE A 512 -31.71 27.52 17.37
CA ILE A 512 -30.92 26.63 18.21
C ILE A 512 -30.24 27.48 19.30
N GLU A 513 -30.55 27.20 20.55
CA GLU A 513 -29.83 27.77 21.69
C GLU A 513 -28.77 26.79 22.20
N LEU A 514 -27.53 27.25 22.32
CA LEU A 514 -26.42 26.48 22.88
C LEU A 514 -26.15 26.96 24.30
N LEU A 515 -26.22 26.07 25.28
CA LEU A 515 -26.05 26.35 26.70
C LEU A 515 -24.89 25.54 27.29
N ASN A 516 -24.31 26.05 28.37
CA ASN A 516 -23.38 25.28 29.19
C ASN A 516 -24.21 24.35 30.10
N LEU A 517 -23.94 23.04 30.06
CA LEU A 517 -24.73 22.02 30.77
C LEU A 517 -24.63 22.15 32.29
N ASN A 518 -23.48 22.59 32.82
CA ASN A 518 -23.23 22.64 34.27
C ASN A 518 -24.03 23.73 34.99
N ASN A 519 -24.23 24.88 34.33
CA ASN A 519 -24.95 26.01 34.92
C ASN A 519 -26.24 26.39 34.17
N LEU A 520 -26.45 25.86 32.95
CA LEU A 520 -27.56 26.13 32.03
C LEU A 520 -27.64 27.60 31.59
N THR A 521 -26.49 28.27 31.47
CA THR A 521 -26.41 29.61 30.87
C THR A 521 -26.26 29.53 29.37
N ASN A 522 -26.97 30.37 28.62
CA ASN A 522 -26.83 30.49 27.17
C ASN A 522 -25.40 30.94 26.81
N ILE A 523 -24.77 30.22 25.88
CA ILE A 523 -23.45 30.48 25.29
C ILE A 523 -23.64 31.21 23.95
N ASN A 524 -24.54 30.71 23.11
CA ASN A 524 -24.81 31.27 21.79
C ASN A 524 -26.23 30.92 21.30
N GLU A 525 -26.70 31.65 20.30
CA GLU A 525 -27.97 31.40 19.63
C GLU A 525 -27.83 31.46 18.10
N PHE A 526 -28.54 30.57 17.41
CA PHE A 526 -28.49 30.45 15.95
C PHE A 526 -29.91 30.47 15.38
N GLU A 527 -30.22 31.46 14.55
CA GLU A 527 -31.51 31.56 13.85
C GLU A 527 -31.40 30.93 12.45
N LEU A 528 -32.18 29.88 12.20
CA LEU A 528 -32.16 29.16 10.92
C LEU A 528 -33.33 29.60 10.04
N LYS A 529 -33.02 30.25 8.93
CA LYS A 529 -34.01 30.84 8.03
C LYS A 529 -34.45 29.87 6.94
N TYR A 530 -35.74 29.93 6.59
CA TYR A 530 -36.32 29.25 5.42
C TYR A 530 -36.24 27.72 5.44
N LEU A 531 -36.24 27.12 6.64
CA LEU A 531 -36.22 25.67 6.82
C LEU A 531 -37.52 25.17 7.47
N PRO A 532 -37.91 23.91 7.26
CA PRO A 532 -38.90 23.26 8.12
C PRO A 532 -38.39 23.13 9.56
N PHE A 533 -39.28 22.88 10.53
CA PHE A 533 -38.87 22.74 11.93
C PHE A 533 -37.95 21.53 12.15
N ILE A 534 -37.01 21.68 13.10
CA ILE A 534 -35.99 20.69 13.43
C ILE A 534 -36.60 19.45 14.10
N THR A 535 -36.17 18.25 13.69
CA THR A 535 -36.63 16.97 14.24
C THR A 535 -35.58 16.20 15.04
N ASN A 536 -34.30 16.31 14.68
CA ASN A 536 -33.18 15.71 15.42
C ASN A 536 -32.01 16.68 15.54
N LEU A 537 -31.16 16.45 16.53
CA LEU A 537 -30.03 17.31 16.87
C LEU A 537 -28.87 16.46 17.40
N ALA A 538 -27.63 16.80 17.05
CA ALA A 538 -26.41 16.25 17.64
C ALA A 538 -25.30 17.30 17.69
N ILE A 539 -24.37 17.12 18.62
CA ILE A 539 -23.18 17.97 18.78
C ILE A 539 -21.95 17.08 18.57
N SER A 540 -21.03 17.56 17.75
CA SER A 540 -19.70 16.93 17.53
C SER A 540 -18.91 16.77 18.83
N ASN A 541 -18.00 15.80 18.88
CA ASN A 541 -17.19 15.49 20.06
C ASN A 541 -16.31 16.66 20.53
N ASP A 542 -15.87 17.57 19.65
CA ASP A 542 -15.18 18.81 20.04
C ASP A 542 -16.09 20.01 20.29
N GLY A 543 -17.39 19.89 20.02
CA GLY A 543 -18.35 20.98 20.18
C GLY A 543 -18.28 22.08 19.11
N ARG A 544 -17.54 21.89 18.01
CA ARG A 544 -17.41 22.90 16.94
C ARG A 544 -18.55 22.86 15.93
N LEU A 545 -19.17 21.69 15.76
CA LEU A 545 -20.25 21.45 14.81
C LEU A 545 -21.52 20.98 15.52
N ILE A 546 -22.66 21.49 15.04
CA ILE A 546 -24.00 21.02 15.39
C ILE A 546 -24.64 20.47 14.12
N ALA A 547 -25.10 19.22 14.17
CA ALA A 547 -25.85 18.61 13.07
C ALA A 547 -27.33 18.50 13.43
N PHE A 548 -28.20 18.69 12.45
CA PHE A 548 -29.64 18.57 12.63
C PHE A 548 -30.35 18.12 11.36
N THR A 549 -31.53 17.54 11.53
CA THR A 549 -32.47 17.21 10.45
C THR A 549 -33.75 18.00 10.59
N THR A 550 -34.43 18.23 9.47
CA THR A 550 -35.70 18.95 9.44
C THR A 550 -36.85 18.02 9.09
N LYS A 551 -38.06 18.38 9.53
CA LYS A 551 -39.28 17.65 9.16
C LYS A 551 -39.44 17.62 7.63
N LYS A 552 -39.81 16.47 7.07
CA LYS A 552 -40.00 16.33 5.62
C LYS A 552 -40.97 17.36 5.05
N GLU A 553 -40.69 17.85 3.86
CA GLU A 553 -41.64 18.69 3.12
C GLU A 553 -42.69 17.82 2.43
N ASN A 554 -43.93 18.33 2.32
CA ASN A 554 -45.02 17.65 1.65
C ASN A 554 -45.68 18.62 0.66
N ILE A 555 -45.13 18.67 -0.56
CA ILE A 555 -45.67 19.42 -1.69
C ILE A 555 -46.26 18.39 -2.66
N LYS A 556 -47.59 18.37 -2.79
CA LYS A 556 -48.29 17.46 -3.71
C LYS A 556 -47.81 17.66 -5.15
N ASP A 557 -47.70 16.56 -5.90
CA ASP A 557 -47.45 16.49 -7.34
C ASP A 557 -46.07 16.91 -7.88
N VAL A 558 -45.07 17.23 -7.03
CA VAL A 558 -43.75 17.70 -7.54
C VAL A 558 -42.52 17.11 -6.82
N ILE A 559 -42.62 16.62 -5.57
CA ILE A 559 -41.47 16.10 -4.80
C ILE A 559 -41.84 14.78 -4.10
N GLU A 560 -40.95 13.79 -4.12
CA GLU A 560 -40.97 12.70 -3.13
C GLU A 560 -40.80 13.30 -1.71
N ASN A 561 -41.51 12.79 -0.71
CA ASN A 561 -41.55 13.38 0.64
C ASN A 561 -40.24 13.17 1.42
N LEU A 562 -39.25 14.05 1.24
CA LEU A 562 -37.89 13.84 1.74
C LEU A 562 -37.53 14.79 2.91
N SER A 563 -36.77 14.30 3.90
CA SER A 563 -36.17 15.08 4.99
C SER A 563 -34.78 15.59 4.57
N ASP A 564 -34.33 16.72 5.10
CA ASP A 564 -33.00 17.28 4.83
C ASP A 564 -32.13 17.26 6.09
N ALA A 565 -30.82 17.21 5.91
CA ALA A 565 -29.84 17.27 6.99
C ALA A 565 -28.83 18.40 6.77
N TYR A 566 -28.42 19.03 7.87
CA TYR A 566 -27.56 20.21 7.85
C TYR A 566 -26.49 20.09 8.92
N VAL A 567 -25.33 20.72 8.68
CA VAL A 567 -24.29 20.93 9.69
C VAL A 567 -24.00 22.41 9.81
N LEU A 568 -24.10 22.91 11.02
CA LEU A 568 -23.81 24.28 11.43
C LEU A 568 -22.46 24.33 12.14
N ASP A 569 -21.65 25.33 11.80
CA ASP A 569 -20.44 25.66 12.54
C ASP A 569 -20.78 26.63 13.68
N VAL A 570 -20.39 26.26 14.91
CA VAL A 570 -20.73 26.99 16.14
C VAL A 570 -20.06 28.36 16.20
N SER A 571 -18.88 28.51 15.60
CA SER A 571 -18.09 29.74 15.67
C SER A 571 -18.64 30.84 14.76
N SER A 572 -19.07 30.47 13.55
CA SER A 572 -19.64 31.36 12.54
C SER A 572 -21.16 31.48 12.62
N GLY A 573 -21.83 30.50 13.22
CA GLY A 573 -23.29 30.39 13.24
C GLY A 573 -23.91 30.07 11.87
N GLN A 574 -23.09 29.70 10.89
CA GLN A 574 -23.53 29.41 9.53
C GLN A 574 -23.71 27.90 9.31
N ILE A 575 -24.70 27.53 8.50
CA ILE A 575 -24.79 26.19 7.93
C ILE A 575 -23.62 26.03 6.93
N VAL A 576 -22.71 25.10 7.20
CA VAL A 576 -21.50 24.86 6.39
C VAL A 576 -21.59 23.63 5.52
N ARG A 577 -22.56 22.75 5.78
CA ARG A 577 -22.87 21.57 4.97
C ARG A 577 -24.38 21.38 4.85
N SER A 578 -24.83 20.85 3.72
CA SER A 578 -26.25 20.56 3.47
C SER A 578 -26.38 19.29 2.66
N LEU A 579 -27.25 18.39 3.10
CA LEU A 579 -27.55 17.12 2.46
C LEU A 579 -29.06 17.04 2.21
N TYR A 580 -29.42 17.07 0.92
CA TYR A 580 -30.80 17.12 0.45
C TYR A 580 -31.31 15.75 -0.01
N ASN A 581 -32.64 15.64 -0.14
CA ASN A 581 -33.33 14.51 -0.77
C ASN A 581 -33.16 13.16 -0.02
N ASN A 582 -33.39 13.14 1.30
CA ASN A 582 -33.35 11.91 2.09
C ASN A 582 -34.73 11.25 2.27
N TRP A 583 -34.79 9.92 2.25
CA TRP A 583 -35.99 9.11 1.93
C TRP A 583 -37.18 9.19 2.89
N SER A 584 -36.97 9.43 4.18
CA SER A 584 -38.05 9.55 5.17
C SER A 584 -37.65 10.52 6.28
N ASP A 585 -38.52 10.72 7.28
CA ASP A 585 -38.12 11.49 8.47
C ASP A 585 -36.98 10.75 9.17
N ALA A 586 -35.90 11.47 9.49
CA ALA A 586 -34.79 10.89 10.25
C ALA A 586 -35.28 10.49 11.66
N ILE A 587 -34.79 9.36 12.17
CA ILE A 587 -35.09 8.90 13.52
C ILE A 587 -34.04 9.38 14.53
N ALA A 588 -32.80 9.53 14.07
CA ALA A 588 -31.64 9.93 14.84
C ALA A 588 -30.48 10.27 13.90
N LEU A 589 -29.54 11.06 14.41
CA LEU A 589 -28.26 11.34 13.77
C LEU A 589 -27.17 11.46 14.85
N ASP A 590 -25.94 11.11 14.51
CA ASP A 590 -24.81 11.24 15.44
C ASP A 590 -23.47 11.29 14.69
N PHE A 591 -22.49 11.97 15.29
CA PHE A 591 -21.15 12.11 14.74
C PHE A 591 -20.32 10.83 14.96
N SER A 592 -19.39 10.54 14.06
CA SER A 592 -18.33 9.55 14.31
C SER A 592 -17.43 9.99 15.47
N PRO A 593 -16.68 9.08 16.11
CA PRO A 593 -15.66 9.42 17.12
C PRO A 593 -14.65 10.51 16.71
N THR A 594 -14.39 10.61 15.40
CA THR A 594 -13.48 11.60 14.80
C THR A 594 -14.17 12.89 14.38
N ASP A 595 -15.50 12.99 14.43
CA ASP A 595 -16.31 14.08 13.86
C ASP A 595 -16.17 14.28 12.35
N ASN A 596 -15.40 13.43 11.66
CA ASN A 596 -15.24 13.49 10.20
C ASN A 596 -16.49 13.03 9.45
N TYR A 597 -17.32 12.20 10.09
CA TYR A 597 -18.50 11.60 9.47
C TYR A 597 -19.75 11.85 10.31
N LEU A 598 -20.87 12.09 9.63
CA LEU A 598 -22.20 12.14 10.23
C LEU A 598 -22.99 10.90 9.80
N ASN A 599 -23.54 10.18 10.76
CA ASN A 599 -24.41 9.04 10.51
C ASN A 599 -25.86 9.47 10.73
N ILE A 600 -26.72 9.21 9.75
CA ILE A 600 -28.13 9.62 9.78
C ILE A 600 -28.99 8.38 9.59
N GLY A 601 -29.81 8.06 10.58
CA GLY A 601 -30.75 6.94 10.54
C GLY A 601 -32.12 7.38 10.05
N PHE A 602 -32.72 6.59 9.17
CA PHE A 602 -34.06 6.81 8.63
C PHE A 602 -34.97 5.64 8.96
N GLU A 603 -36.26 5.93 9.15
CA GLU A 603 -37.26 4.90 9.47
C GLU A 603 -37.40 3.90 8.31
N TYR A 604 -37.41 4.38 7.06
CA TYR A 604 -37.60 3.58 5.86
C TYR A 604 -36.52 3.86 4.79
N ASN A 605 -36.11 2.78 4.10
CA ASN A 605 -35.29 2.69 2.89
C ASN A 605 -34.64 3.97 2.38
N PRO A 606 -33.30 4.04 2.33
CA PRO A 606 -32.24 3.38 3.09
C PRO A 606 -32.24 3.80 4.53
N THR A 607 -31.71 2.92 5.33
CA THR A 607 -31.86 2.94 6.77
C THR A 607 -30.74 3.74 7.44
N ILE A 608 -29.55 3.84 6.84
CA ILE A 608 -28.46 4.66 7.38
C ILE A 608 -27.66 5.33 6.25
N VAL A 609 -27.45 6.64 6.36
CA VAL A 609 -26.53 7.41 5.51
C VAL A 609 -25.26 7.73 6.30
N VAL A 610 -24.11 7.51 5.67
CA VAL A 610 -22.80 7.93 6.18
C VAL A 610 -22.30 9.07 5.31
N TRP A 611 -22.22 10.26 5.88
CA TRP A 611 -21.82 11.49 5.20
C TRP A 611 -20.44 11.94 5.68
N ASP A 612 -19.47 12.00 4.76
CA ASP A 612 -18.14 12.57 5.02
C ASP A 612 -18.21 14.09 4.99
N LEU A 613 -18.02 14.70 6.17
CA LEU A 613 -18.11 16.15 6.35
C LEU A 613 -16.85 16.87 5.86
N VAL A 614 -15.70 16.20 5.85
CA VAL A 614 -14.43 16.77 5.40
C VAL A 614 -14.49 16.99 3.89
N ASN A 615 -14.94 15.98 3.15
CA ASN A 615 -15.02 16.01 1.69
C ASN A 615 -16.40 16.46 1.16
N ASP A 616 -17.41 16.57 2.03
CA ASP A 616 -18.81 16.87 1.68
C ASP A 616 -19.42 15.86 0.69
N VAL A 617 -19.21 14.56 0.95
CA VAL A 617 -19.66 13.47 0.07
C VAL A 617 -20.34 12.37 0.89
N VAL A 618 -21.45 11.83 0.38
CA VAL A 618 -22.05 10.62 0.95
C VAL A 618 -21.19 9.42 0.58
N THR A 619 -20.46 8.86 1.55
CA THR A 619 -19.52 7.75 1.32
C THR A 619 -20.20 6.40 1.25
N SER A 620 -21.32 6.24 1.96
CA SER A 620 -22.07 4.99 1.99
C SER A 620 -23.54 5.21 2.30
N LYS A 621 -24.38 4.35 1.71
CA LYS A 621 -25.80 4.21 2.01
C LYS A 621 -26.01 2.75 2.43
N ILE A 622 -26.29 2.53 3.70
CA ILE A 622 -26.47 1.18 4.25
C ILE A 622 -27.96 0.85 4.13
N TYR A 623 -28.24 -0.13 3.28
CA TYR A 623 -29.57 -0.68 3.06
C TYR A 623 -29.80 -1.81 4.05
N GLY A 624 -30.69 -1.60 5.00
CA GLY A 624 -31.24 -2.62 5.88
C GLY A 624 -32.27 -3.48 5.15
N SER A 625 -32.63 -4.60 5.74
CA SER A 625 -33.45 -5.66 5.14
C SER A 625 -34.95 -5.33 4.95
N GLY A 626 -35.32 -4.06 4.80
CA GLY A 626 -36.66 -3.64 4.35
C GLY A 626 -37.77 -3.50 5.41
N TYR A 627 -37.46 -3.51 6.71
CA TYR A 627 -38.43 -3.26 7.80
C TYR A 627 -37.93 -2.07 8.66
N SER A 628 -38.78 -1.43 9.47
CA SER A 628 -38.50 -0.10 10.06
C SER A 628 -37.37 -0.05 11.10
N LEU A 629 -36.62 1.07 11.15
CA LEU A 629 -35.70 1.40 12.25
C LEU A 629 -36.38 2.28 13.32
N SER A 630 -36.09 2.00 14.59
CA SER A 630 -36.65 2.74 15.74
C SER A 630 -35.63 3.58 16.52
N ASP A 631 -34.34 3.21 16.43
CA ASP A 631 -33.25 3.94 17.09
C ASP A 631 -31.92 3.65 16.42
N LEU A 632 -31.01 4.63 16.52
CA LEU A 632 -29.62 4.54 16.08
C LEU A 632 -28.71 5.19 17.12
N LYS A 633 -27.60 4.51 17.44
CA LYS A 633 -26.52 5.03 18.30
C LYS A 633 -25.17 4.75 17.67
N VAL A 634 -24.31 5.76 17.69
CA VAL A 634 -22.92 5.64 17.26
C VAL A 634 -22.04 5.55 18.51
N SER A 635 -21.16 4.55 18.52
CA SER A 635 -20.12 4.39 19.53
C SER A 635 -19.06 5.48 19.36
N ASN A 636 -18.69 6.13 20.47
CA ASN A 636 -17.66 7.16 20.55
C ASN A 636 -16.24 6.58 20.67
N LEU A 637 -16.08 5.28 20.91
CA LEU A 637 -14.78 4.63 21.12
C LEU A 637 -14.41 3.63 20.01
N ASN A 638 -15.36 2.82 19.55
CA ASN A 638 -15.09 1.60 18.77
C ASN A 638 -15.62 1.65 17.33
N PHE A 639 -16.09 2.82 16.87
CA PHE A 639 -16.60 3.02 15.50
C PHE A 639 -17.68 1.99 15.13
N THR A 640 -18.61 1.76 16.06
CA THR A 640 -19.72 0.81 15.88
C THR A 640 -21.04 1.57 15.82
N ILE A 641 -21.87 1.26 14.84
CA ILE A 641 -23.25 1.74 14.77
C ILE A 641 -24.15 0.62 15.27
N ALA A 642 -24.93 0.91 16.30
CA ALA A 642 -25.98 0.04 16.78
C ALA A 642 -27.33 0.57 16.30
N THR A 643 -28.18 -0.32 15.79
CA THR A 643 -29.54 0.00 15.38
C THR A 643 -30.54 -1.01 15.92
N SER A 644 -31.74 -0.53 16.21
CA SER A 644 -32.87 -1.36 16.63
C SER A 644 -33.88 -1.52 15.51
N GLU A 645 -34.15 -2.78 15.11
CA GLU A 645 -35.14 -3.16 14.09
C GLU A 645 -36.29 -3.93 14.77
N PRO A 646 -37.32 -3.23 15.29
CA PRO A 646 -38.38 -3.86 16.07
C PRO A 646 -39.09 -4.95 15.26
N ASP A 647 -39.32 -4.72 13.97
CA ASP A 647 -40.13 -5.62 13.16
C ASP A 647 -39.50 -6.99 12.92
N ARG A 648 -38.19 -7.02 12.77
CA ARG A 648 -37.39 -8.24 12.73
C ARG A 648 -37.07 -8.81 14.11
N ASN A 649 -37.38 -8.08 15.18
CA ASN A 649 -36.97 -8.40 16.53
C ASN A 649 -35.44 -8.61 16.66
N VAL A 650 -34.65 -7.69 16.10
CA VAL A 650 -33.18 -7.76 16.14
C VAL A 650 -32.56 -6.43 16.54
N ILE A 651 -31.41 -6.54 17.20
CA ILE A 651 -30.43 -5.47 17.28
C ILE A 651 -29.33 -5.79 16.28
N VAL A 652 -28.89 -4.76 15.56
CA VAL A 652 -27.85 -4.88 14.57
C VAL A 652 -26.68 -4.00 14.94
N LEU A 653 -25.50 -4.62 15.04
CA LEU A 653 -24.22 -3.97 15.28
C LEU A 653 -23.41 -4.00 13.99
N ARG A 654 -22.98 -2.81 13.56
CA ARG A 654 -22.16 -2.64 12.36
C ARG A 654 -20.88 -1.95 12.78
N GLY A 655 -19.77 -2.70 12.75
CA GLY A 655 -18.45 -2.15 12.99
C GLY A 655 -17.87 -1.57 11.70
N PHE A 656 -17.39 -0.34 11.77
CA PHE A 656 -16.65 0.32 10.69
C PHE A 656 -15.26 0.71 11.19
N SER A 657 -14.22 0.68 10.37
CA SER A 657 -13.11 1.62 10.53
C SER A 657 -13.32 2.75 9.54
N TYR A 658 -13.14 3.97 10.00
CA TYR A 658 -13.01 5.09 9.08
C TYR A 658 -11.55 5.20 8.66
N PRO A 659 -11.26 5.62 7.42
CA PRO A 659 -9.90 5.69 6.93
C PRO A 659 -9.11 6.76 7.70
N GLU A 660 -8.13 6.32 8.48
CA GLU A 660 -7.28 7.17 9.30
C GLU A 660 -5.81 7.02 8.92
N MET A 661 -5.13 8.15 8.74
CA MET A 661 -3.71 8.18 8.41
C MET A 661 -3.03 9.22 9.28
N VAL A 662 -1.88 8.85 9.83
CA VAL A 662 -0.99 9.74 10.57
C VAL A 662 0.41 9.61 10.03
N VAL A 663 1.06 10.76 9.84
CA VAL A 663 2.46 10.84 9.45
C VAL A 663 3.23 11.51 10.59
N ALA A 664 4.31 10.87 11.07
CA ALA A 664 5.23 11.53 11.99
C ALA A 664 6.24 12.39 11.22
N GLY A 665 6.55 13.56 11.80
CA GLY A 665 7.52 14.53 11.27
C GLY A 665 8.92 13.94 11.13
N PRO A 666 9.84 14.66 10.44
CA PRO A 666 11.09 14.08 10.01
C PRO A 666 11.95 13.67 11.22
N PHE A 667 12.49 12.47 11.14
CA PHE A 667 13.55 11.97 11.98
C PHE A 667 14.69 11.48 11.07
N LYS A 668 15.80 11.03 11.65
CA LYS A 668 17.05 10.86 10.91
C LYS A 668 17.56 9.43 10.99
N ILE A 669 18.23 8.97 9.93
CA ILE A 669 19.12 7.81 9.99
C ILE A 669 20.53 8.30 9.65
N HIS A 670 21.45 8.20 10.59
CA HIS A 670 22.86 8.50 10.38
C HIS A 670 23.70 7.22 10.39
N LYS A 671 24.69 7.14 9.50
CA LYS A 671 25.70 6.08 9.55
C LYS A 671 26.74 6.42 10.62
N PRO A 672 27.29 5.43 11.35
CA PRO A 672 28.35 5.70 12.30
C PRO A 672 29.60 6.20 11.56
N LYS A 673 30.35 7.12 12.18
CA LYS A 673 31.57 7.69 11.62
C LYS A 673 32.75 7.29 12.49
N VAL A 674 33.71 6.58 11.91
CA VAL A 674 34.90 6.14 12.62
C VAL A 674 36.16 6.71 11.99
N VAL A 675 37.13 7.05 12.84
CA VAL A 675 38.49 7.42 12.44
C VAL A 675 39.44 6.30 12.84
N ALA A 676 40.18 5.79 11.86
CA ALA A 676 41.20 4.78 12.05
C ALA A 676 42.60 5.37 11.80
N LYS A 677 43.51 5.26 12.77
CA LYS A 677 44.92 5.68 12.67
C LYS A 677 45.80 4.44 12.54
N GLY A 678 46.61 4.37 11.49
CA GLY A 678 47.50 3.23 11.25
C GLY A 678 48.46 2.96 12.40
N ILE A 679 48.79 1.69 12.60
CA ILE A 679 49.65 1.20 13.69
C ILE A 679 50.98 0.76 13.12
N THR A 680 52.09 1.18 13.74
CA THR A 680 53.44 0.73 13.36
C THR A 680 54.09 0.00 14.52
N PHE A 681 54.46 -1.27 14.31
CA PHE A 681 55.16 -2.11 15.27
C PHE A 681 56.68 -1.96 15.13
N PRO A 682 57.44 -2.04 16.25
CA PRO A 682 58.90 -2.01 16.19
C PRO A 682 59.46 -3.24 15.44
N PRO A 683 60.66 -3.13 14.83
CA PRO A 683 61.30 -4.26 14.16
C PRO A 683 61.54 -5.45 15.10
N GLN A 684 61.21 -6.66 14.64
CA GLN A 684 61.26 -7.88 15.46
C GLN A 684 61.91 -9.04 14.70
N LYS A 685 62.70 -9.87 15.40
CA LYS A 685 63.31 -11.08 14.80
C LYS A 685 62.21 -12.05 14.34
N ILE A 686 62.44 -12.73 13.22
CA ILE A 686 61.47 -13.71 12.70
C ILE A 686 61.17 -14.82 13.72
N TYR A 687 59.91 -15.22 13.80
CA TYR A 687 59.35 -16.20 14.75
C TYR A 687 59.48 -15.84 16.24
N TYR A 688 59.59 -14.54 16.56
CA TYR A 688 59.49 -14.03 17.92
C TYR A 688 58.22 -13.19 18.11
N GLN A 689 57.34 -13.63 19.01
CA GLN A 689 56.03 -13.02 19.23
C GLN A 689 56.07 -11.90 20.27
N THR A 690 55.38 -10.80 20.00
CA THR A 690 55.11 -9.70 20.94
C THR A 690 53.62 -9.36 20.95
N ALA A 691 53.10 -8.95 22.10
CA ALA A 691 51.71 -8.48 22.25
C ALA A 691 51.73 -6.99 22.62
N GLN A 692 50.88 -6.20 21.98
CA GLN A 692 50.74 -4.78 22.25
C GLN A 692 49.25 -4.42 22.34
N GLU A 693 48.89 -3.71 23.40
CA GLU A 693 47.57 -3.10 23.56
C GLU A 693 47.54 -1.76 22.83
N ILE A 694 46.61 -1.61 21.90
CA ILE A 694 46.47 -0.41 21.08
C ILE A 694 45.22 0.34 21.53
N ILE A 695 45.40 1.62 21.86
CA ILE A 695 44.39 2.52 22.41
C ILE A 695 44.29 3.75 21.48
N ASP A 696 43.10 4.33 21.30
CA ASP A 696 42.84 5.55 20.51
C ASP A 696 43.12 5.50 19.00
N ASN A 697 43.34 4.30 18.45
CA ASN A 697 43.60 4.10 17.02
C ASN A 697 42.33 3.83 16.20
N PHE A 698 41.21 3.51 16.82
CA PHE A 698 39.93 3.28 16.14
C PHE A 698 38.79 3.88 16.97
N CYS A 699 38.31 5.06 16.59
CA CYS A 699 37.41 5.87 17.43
C CYS A 699 36.12 6.23 16.69
N ASN A 700 34.99 6.16 17.39
CA ASN A 700 33.70 6.63 16.88
C ASN A 700 33.58 8.14 17.09
N ILE A 701 33.67 8.91 16.00
CA ILE A 701 33.52 10.37 15.97
C ILE A 701 32.16 10.82 15.43
N GLY A 702 31.25 9.87 15.15
CA GLY A 702 29.91 10.15 14.69
C GLY A 702 28.98 10.58 15.82
N ASP A 703 27.69 10.68 15.52
CA ASP A 703 26.62 11.00 16.46
C ASP A 703 25.70 9.80 16.77
N VAL A 704 26.06 8.61 16.27
CA VAL A 704 25.38 7.34 16.56
C VAL A 704 26.38 6.26 17.02
N PRO A 705 25.95 5.28 17.83
CA PRO A 705 26.80 4.16 18.25
C PRO A 705 27.31 3.31 17.07
N PHE A 706 28.51 2.75 17.19
CA PHE A 706 29.11 1.83 16.22
C PHE A 706 29.10 0.41 16.79
N ILE A 707 28.29 -0.49 16.21
CA ILE A 707 28.17 -1.89 16.67
C ILE A 707 29.08 -2.78 15.84
N ILE A 708 29.97 -3.52 16.49
CA ILE A 708 30.92 -4.43 15.84
C ILE A 708 30.24 -5.79 15.62
N GLU A 709 30.05 -6.17 14.37
CA GLU A 709 29.58 -7.52 14.03
C GLU A 709 30.71 -8.54 14.13
N ASN A 710 31.84 -8.23 13.49
CA ASN A 710 33.08 -9.01 13.56
C ASN A 710 34.30 -8.17 13.18
N ALA A 711 35.48 -8.71 13.46
CA ALA A 711 36.75 -8.17 12.99
C ALA A 711 37.69 -9.30 12.51
N TYR A 712 38.40 -9.06 11.41
CA TYR A 712 39.36 -10.03 10.85
C TYR A 712 40.50 -9.33 10.10
N PHE A 713 41.66 -9.98 10.03
CA PHE A 713 42.79 -9.51 9.22
C PHE A 713 42.66 -9.98 7.77
N ILE A 714 43.04 -9.13 6.81
CA ILE A 714 43.01 -9.51 5.38
C ILE A 714 44.00 -10.64 5.10
N LYS A 715 45.23 -10.58 5.64
CA LYS A 715 46.24 -11.62 5.45
C LYS A 715 46.34 -12.56 6.66
N GLY A 716 46.34 -12.02 7.88
CA GLY A 716 46.38 -12.79 9.13
C GLY A 716 47.62 -13.66 9.33
N LYS A 717 48.70 -13.43 8.56
CA LYS A 717 49.93 -14.25 8.60
C LYS A 717 50.81 -13.89 9.80
N ASN A 718 51.01 -12.58 10.02
CA ASN A 718 51.95 -12.01 10.99
C ASN A 718 51.27 -11.22 12.12
N PHE A 719 49.97 -10.93 11.97
CA PHE A 719 49.17 -10.23 12.97
C PHE A 719 47.97 -11.10 13.35
N SER A 720 47.64 -11.12 14.64
CA SER A 720 46.44 -11.78 15.15
C SER A 720 45.85 -11.02 16.33
N LEU A 721 44.56 -11.22 16.61
CA LEU A 721 43.92 -10.69 17.81
C LEU A 721 44.19 -11.64 18.98
N GLN A 722 44.49 -11.08 20.16
CA GLN A 722 44.64 -11.90 21.37
C GLN A 722 43.31 -12.53 21.80
N LYS A 723 42.18 -11.88 21.50
CA LYS A 723 40.81 -12.38 21.70
C LYS A 723 39.92 -11.90 20.53
N PRO A 724 38.95 -12.71 20.07
CA PRO A 724 37.99 -12.27 19.07
C PRO A 724 37.13 -11.11 19.60
N ILE A 725 36.82 -10.15 18.73
CA ILE A 725 35.98 -8.99 19.06
C ILE A 725 34.71 -9.10 18.19
N SER A 726 33.58 -9.37 18.84
CA SER A 726 32.28 -9.53 18.20
C SER A 726 31.18 -9.11 19.19
N GLY A 727 30.23 -8.29 18.75
CA GLY A 727 29.10 -7.84 19.56
C GLY A 727 29.38 -6.62 20.44
N ASP A 728 30.59 -6.08 20.42
CA ASP A 728 30.94 -4.85 21.17
C ASP A 728 30.35 -3.59 20.51
N THR A 729 30.02 -2.59 21.31
CA THR A 729 29.50 -1.30 20.84
C THR A 729 30.41 -0.16 21.26
N ILE A 730 30.93 0.59 20.28
CA ILE A 730 31.70 1.81 20.52
C ILE A 730 30.71 2.98 20.60
N GLN A 731 30.55 3.53 21.80
CA GLN A 731 29.72 4.71 22.04
C GLN A 731 30.30 5.94 21.34
N VAL A 732 29.45 6.95 21.12
CA VAL A 732 29.85 8.24 20.54
C VAL A 732 31.01 8.85 21.34
N GLY A 733 32.09 9.22 20.65
CA GLY A 733 33.28 9.80 21.25
C GLY A 733 34.24 8.80 21.91
N SER A 734 33.91 7.51 21.93
CA SER A 734 34.77 6.46 22.53
C SER A 734 35.64 5.77 21.47
N CYS A 735 36.71 5.11 21.92
CA CYS A 735 37.63 4.34 21.08
C CYS A 735 37.61 2.85 21.45
N LEU A 736 38.00 2.00 20.49
CA LEU A 736 38.12 0.56 20.68
C LEU A 736 39.54 0.19 21.11
N ASP A 737 39.66 -0.50 22.23
CA ASP A 737 40.92 -1.08 22.70
C ASP A 737 41.19 -2.39 21.97
N LEU A 738 42.36 -2.50 21.33
CA LEU A 738 42.74 -3.62 20.47
C LEU A 738 44.02 -4.30 20.97
N PRO A 739 43.94 -5.48 21.61
CA PRO A 739 45.12 -6.27 21.96
C PRO A 739 45.60 -7.08 20.74
N ILE A 740 46.62 -6.57 20.03
CA ILE A 740 47.15 -7.15 18.79
C ILE A 740 48.48 -7.86 19.07
N ILE A 741 48.58 -9.08 18.55
CA ILE A 741 49.79 -9.90 18.57
C ILE A 741 50.53 -9.70 17.23
N TYR A 742 51.81 -9.35 17.31
CA TYR A 742 52.72 -9.29 16.16
C TYR A 742 53.78 -10.40 16.25
N ASN A 743 53.81 -11.25 15.22
CA ASN A 743 54.76 -12.35 15.07
C ASN A 743 55.21 -12.43 13.60
N PRO A 744 56.30 -11.74 13.21
CA PRO A 744 56.79 -11.81 11.83
C PRO A 744 57.34 -13.19 11.52
N LYS A 745 56.80 -13.85 10.50
CA LYS A 745 57.24 -15.20 10.06
C LYS A 745 58.30 -15.18 8.95
N ASP A 746 58.74 -13.98 8.54
CA ASP A 746 59.61 -13.77 7.39
C ASP A 746 60.34 -12.42 7.56
N THR A 747 61.31 -12.10 6.70
CA THR A 747 62.10 -10.86 6.77
C THR A 747 61.53 -9.75 5.88
N GLY A 748 61.74 -8.49 6.26
CA GLY A 748 61.26 -7.33 5.50
C GLY A 748 60.02 -6.66 6.10
N ASN A 749 59.35 -5.79 5.33
CA ASN A 749 58.19 -5.03 5.80
C ASN A 749 56.89 -5.81 5.55
N PHE A 750 56.10 -6.01 6.61
CA PHE A 750 54.77 -6.59 6.53
C PHE A 750 53.72 -5.52 6.73
N VAL A 751 52.78 -5.50 5.80
CA VAL A 751 51.56 -4.72 5.91
C VAL A 751 50.37 -5.66 5.93
N ASP A 752 49.45 -5.39 6.84
CA ASP A 752 48.14 -6.04 6.91
C ASP A 752 47.10 -4.98 7.31
N THR A 753 45.84 -5.34 7.23
CA THR A 753 44.74 -4.45 7.60
C THR A 753 43.75 -5.23 8.45
N LEU A 754 43.44 -4.72 9.63
CA LEU A 754 42.31 -5.20 10.41
C LEU A 754 41.04 -4.59 9.82
N VAL A 755 40.13 -5.45 9.36
CA VAL A 755 38.81 -5.08 8.85
C VAL A 755 37.81 -5.27 9.98
N VAL A 756 37.13 -4.19 10.36
CA VAL A 756 36.02 -4.20 11.32
C VAL A 756 34.73 -4.04 10.54
N VAL A 757 33.76 -4.93 10.74
CA VAL A 757 32.48 -4.93 10.02
C VAL A 757 31.36 -4.44 10.93
N SER A 758 30.53 -3.53 10.42
CA SER A 758 29.34 -3.01 11.09
C SER A 758 28.22 -2.78 10.08
N CYS A 759 27.07 -3.44 10.26
CA CYS A 759 25.91 -3.36 9.35
C CYS A 759 26.29 -3.67 7.88
N GLY A 760 27.18 -4.65 7.67
CA GLY A 760 27.71 -5.01 6.35
C GLY A 760 28.75 -4.05 5.75
N GLU A 761 29.00 -2.89 6.36
CA GLU A 761 30.05 -1.94 5.95
C GLU A 761 31.40 -2.32 6.55
N LYS A 762 32.48 -2.11 5.78
CA LYS A 762 33.86 -2.49 6.17
C LYS A 762 34.69 -1.26 6.50
N TYR A 763 35.31 -1.28 7.67
CA TYR A 763 36.20 -0.23 8.17
C TYR A 763 37.61 -0.78 8.33
N TYR A 764 38.62 0.00 7.92
CA TYR A 764 39.98 -0.49 7.70
C TYR A 764 40.98 0.17 8.63
N LEU A 765 41.71 -0.62 9.40
CA LEU A 765 42.81 -0.18 10.26
C LEU A 765 44.14 -0.77 9.75
N PRO A 766 45.00 0.03 9.10
CA PRO A 766 46.25 -0.47 8.52
C PRO A 766 47.31 -0.71 9.60
N LEU A 767 48.06 -1.80 9.47
CA LEU A 767 49.16 -2.17 10.36
C LEU A 767 50.43 -2.39 9.56
N VAL A 768 51.55 -1.92 10.11
CA VAL A 768 52.88 -2.05 9.52
C VAL A 768 53.84 -2.61 10.58
N GLY A 769 54.66 -3.58 10.21
CA GLY A 769 55.75 -4.09 11.05
C GLY A 769 56.93 -4.55 10.19
N ARG A 770 58.11 -4.71 10.79
CA ARG A 770 59.32 -5.17 10.08
C ARG A 770 59.93 -6.41 10.72
N GLY A 771 60.06 -7.50 9.95
CA GLY A 771 60.79 -8.70 10.35
C GLY A 771 62.29 -8.57 10.10
N ILE A 772 63.10 -8.94 11.09
CA ILE A 772 64.57 -8.98 11.04
C ILE A 772 65.04 -10.44 10.97
N ASN A 773 66.02 -10.72 10.11
CA ASN A 773 66.56 -12.07 9.92
C ASN A 773 67.30 -12.61 11.17
N ARG A 774 67.50 -13.93 11.22
CA ARG A 774 68.36 -14.61 12.20
C ARG A 774 69.84 -14.42 11.84
N ASP A 775 70.73 -14.53 12.84
CA ASP A 775 72.17 -14.26 12.67
C ASP A 775 73.01 -15.56 12.61
N PHE A 776 73.53 -15.91 11.42
CA PHE A 776 74.43 -17.05 11.19
C PHE A 776 75.73 -16.57 10.54
N LYS A 777 76.87 -16.94 11.14
CA LYS A 777 78.20 -16.46 10.71
C LYS A 777 79.00 -17.55 10.02
N PHE A 778 79.41 -17.31 8.77
CA PHE A 778 80.21 -18.25 7.97
C PHE A 778 81.68 -18.31 8.40
N LEU A 779 82.29 -19.48 8.22
CA LEU A 779 83.73 -19.72 8.45
C LEU A 779 84.55 -19.83 7.15
N LEU A 780 83.90 -20.05 6.00
CA LEU A 780 84.54 -20.26 4.69
C LEU A 780 83.92 -19.34 3.63
N ASN A 781 84.72 -18.90 2.65
CA ASN A 781 84.28 -18.01 1.57
C ASN A 781 83.95 -18.74 0.25
N SER A 782 84.54 -19.91 -0.03
CA SER A 782 84.27 -20.72 -1.24
C SER A 782 84.88 -22.13 -1.17
N ILE A 783 84.43 -23.06 -2.03
CA ILE A 783 84.91 -24.45 -2.18
C ILE A 783 85.28 -24.74 -3.67
N ASP A 784 86.40 -25.42 -3.98
CA ASP A 784 86.90 -25.66 -5.37
C ASP A 784 87.31 -27.13 -5.62
N PHE A 785 86.91 -27.71 -6.76
CA PHE A 785 87.03 -29.14 -7.11
C PHE A 785 87.93 -29.48 -8.34
N GLY A 786 88.38 -28.52 -9.18
CA GLY A 786 89.25 -28.76 -10.36
C GLY A 786 88.58 -29.36 -11.63
N ALA A 787 89.37 -29.77 -12.66
CA ALA A 787 88.91 -30.22 -14.00
C ALA A 787 88.78 -31.75 -14.17
N VAL A 788 87.67 -32.23 -14.78
CA VAL A 788 87.26 -33.65 -14.85
C VAL A 788 86.52 -33.98 -16.18
N CYS A 789 86.83 -35.11 -16.83
CA CYS A 789 86.15 -35.55 -18.07
C CYS A 789 84.64 -35.79 -17.85
N ILE A 790 83.83 -35.56 -18.90
CA ILE A 790 82.37 -35.83 -18.82
C ILE A 790 82.13 -37.28 -18.35
N ASN A 791 81.48 -37.43 -17.19
CA ASN A 791 81.10 -38.65 -16.46
C ASN A 791 82.04 -39.20 -15.35
N GLU A 792 83.18 -38.59 -15.02
CA GLU A 792 84.08 -38.96 -13.88
C GLU A 792 83.88 -38.08 -12.60
N SER A 793 84.37 -38.41 -11.38
CA SER A 793 84.00 -37.71 -10.10
C SER A 793 85.08 -37.49 -8.98
N ASN A 794 84.90 -36.52 -8.05
CA ASN A 794 85.77 -36.08 -6.91
C ASN A 794 84.98 -35.66 -5.61
N GLU A 795 85.46 -35.78 -4.34
CA GLU A 795 84.72 -35.51 -3.04
C GLU A 795 85.53 -34.80 -1.90
N ILE A 796 84.93 -33.92 -1.06
CA ILE A 796 85.55 -33.08 0.03
C ILE A 796 84.64 -32.88 1.31
N GLU A 797 85.18 -32.77 2.55
CA GLU A 797 84.45 -32.54 3.85
C GLU A 797 84.90 -31.25 4.61
N LEU A 798 83.97 -30.44 5.18
CA LEU A 798 84.23 -29.05 5.67
C LEU A 798 83.29 -28.55 6.82
N GLU A 799 83.71 -27.54 7.62
CA GLU A 799 82.85 -26.78 8.57
C GLU A 799 82.38 -25.44 7.94
N LEU A 800 81.07 -25.18 7.81
CA LEU A 800 80.54 -24.05 7.03
C LEU A 800 80.35 -22.74 7.82
N GLY A 801 79.93 -22.79 9.09
CA GLY A 801 79.56 -21.61 9.89
C GLY A 801 79.03 -21.94 11.29
N PHE A 802 78.58 -20.95 12.06
CA PHE A 802 77.97 -21.11 13.39
C PHE A 802 76.80 -20.14 13.67
N ASN A 803 75.91 -20.52 14.60
CA ASN A 803 74.81 -19.65 15.06
C ASN A 803 75.34 -18.51 15.96
N ASN A 804 75.20 -17.25 15.53
CA ASN A 804 75.62 -16.05 16.28
C ASN A 804 74.45 -15.33 16.97
N ASP A 805 73.26 -15.94 16.95
CA ASP A 805 72.06 -15.39 17.55
C ASP A 805 71.93 -15.74 19.05
N SER A 806 71.13 -14.96 19.78
CA SER A 806 70.75 -15.23 21.17
C SER A 806 69.63 -16.27 21.30
N LEU A 807 69.02 -16.67 20.18
CA LEU A 807 67.96 -17.66 20.09
C LEU A 807 68.47 -18.91 19.37
N ASP A 808 67.89 -20.07 19.67
CA ASP A 808 68.18 -21.32 18.94
C ASP A 808 67.83 -21.18 17.46
N LEU A 809 68.66 -21.73 16.59
CA LEU A 809 68.50 -21.69 15.14
C LEU A 809 68.34 -23.11 14.57
N PRO A 810 67.09 -23.56 14.35
CA PRO A 810 66.79 -24.76 13.59
C PRO A 810 67.25 -24.63 12.14
N ILE A 811 68.12 -25.53 11.70
CA ILE A 811 68.50 -25.75 10.31
C ILE A 811 67.63 -26.88 9.77
N ASP A 812 66.83 -26.59 8.75
CA ASP A 812 65.87 -27.53 8.20
C ASP A 812 66.50 -28.50 7.21
N LEU A 813 67.39 -27.98 6.35
CA LEU A 813 67.98 -28.73 5.24
C LEU A 813 69.27 -28.05 4.80
N VAL A 814 70.29 -28.85 4.47
CA VAL A 814 71.45 -28.40 3.70
C VAL A 814 71.49 -29.14 2.38
N ARG A 815 71.57 -28.41 1.26
CA ARG A 815 71.61 -29.00 -0.08
C ARG A 815 72.53 -28.20 -1.00
N ILE A 816 72.85 -28.78 -2.15
CA ILE A 816 73.38 -28.00 -3.27
C ILE A 816 72.21 -27.28 -3.95
N SER A 817 72.42 -26.02 -4.33
CA SER A 817 71.49 -25.27 -5.16
C SER A 817 71.12 -26.07 -6.42
N PRO A 818 69.85 -26.06 -6.86
CA PRO A 818 69.38 -26.91 -7.96
C PRO A 818 70.21 -26.82 -9.25
N ASP A 819 70.79 -25.66 -9.53
CA ASP A 819 71.69 -25.41 -10.67
C ASP A 819 72.99 -26.24 -10.64
N GLY A 820 73.47 -26.57 -9.44
CA GLY A 820 74.67 -27.37 -9.24
C GLY A 820 74.43 -28.86 -9.12
N GLN A 821 73.21 -29.31 -8.82
CA GLN A 821 72.93 -30.71 -8.42
C GLN A 821 73.28 -31.77 -9.49
N LYS A 822 73.31 -31.37 -10.75
CA LYS A 822 73.75 -32.23 -11.87
C LYS A 822 75.21 -32.65 -11.74
N HIS A 823 76.02 -31.82 -11.08
CA HIS A 823 77.45 -31.99 -10.94
C HIS A 823 77.88 -32.11 -9.48
N PHE A 824 77.22 -31.46 -8.54
CA PHE A 824 77.57 -31.49 -7.13
C PHE A 824 76.49 -32.19 -6.28
N SER A 825 76.88 -32.91 -5.23
CA SER A 825 75.92 -33.49 -4.28
C SER A 825 76.41 -33.43 -2.83
N VAL A 826 75.49 -33.21 -1.87
CA VAL A 826 75.79 -33.30 -0.43
C VAL A 826 75.69 -34.75 0.00
N VAL A 827 76.78 -35.27 0.55
CA VAL A 827 76.93 -36.68 0.96
C VAL A 827 76.58 -36.88 2.43
N GLU A 828 76.88 -35.89 3.28
CA GLU A 828 76.64 -35.94 4.74
C GLU A 828 76.36 -34.53 5.30
N GLY A 829 75.57 -34.41 6.38
CA GLY A 829 75.20 -33.13 7.02
C GLY A 829 73.95 -32.44 6.44
N ASN A 830 73.08 -33.18 5.73
CA ASN A 830 71.89 -32.66 5.06
C ASN A 830 70.57 -32.76 5.87
N GLN A 831 70.60 -33.31 7.09
CA GLN A 831 69.39 -33.52 7.90
C GLN A 831 69.10 -32.35 8.86
N TYR A 832 67.85 -32.28 9.33
CA TYR A 832 67.40 -31.30 10.32
C TYR A 832 68.26 -31.33 11.59
N GLN A 833 68.67 -30.15 12.07
CA GLN A 833 69.40 -30.01 13.32
C GLN A 833 69.16 -28.64 13.94
N VAL A 834 69.21 -28.53 15.27
CA VAL A 834 69.10 -27.23 15.95
C VAL A 834 70.48 -26.78 16.40
N LEU A 835 70.90 -25.61 15.93
CA LEU A 835 72.12 -24.96 16.36
C LEU A 835 71.82 -24.07 17.58
N THR A 836 72.32 -24.49 18.74
CA THR A 836 72.35 -23.62 19.92
C THR A 836 73.33 -22.45 19.69
N PRO A 837 73.22 -21.34 20.45
CA PRO A 837 74.14 -20.22 20.30
C PRO A 837 75.62 -20.66 20.33
N SER A 838 76.40 -20.22 19.35
CA SER A 838 77.81 -20.58 19.08
C SER A 838 78.10 -21.98 18.51
N GLN A 839 77.10 -22.83 18.25
CA GLN A 839 77.32 -24.16 17.68
C GLN A 839 77.61 -24.11 16.16
N LYS A 840 78.57 -24.92 15.69
CA LYS A 840 79.02 -24.98 14.28
C LYS A 840 78.27 -26.02 13.43
N LEU A 841 78.13 -25.75 12.13
CA LEU A 841 77.54 -26.62 11.10
C LEU A 841 78.62 -27.34 10.25
N LYS A 842 78.57 -28.67 10.14
CA LYS A 842 79.53 -29.53 9.38
C LYS A 842 78.86 -30.26 8.21
N VAL A 843 79.50 -30.32 7.03
CA VAL A 843 78.92 -30.88 5.78
C VAL A 843 79.99 -31.50 4.86
N LYS A 844 79.62 -32.54 4.07
CA LYS A 844 80.47 -33.22 3.07
C LYS A 844 79.87 -33.19 1.66
N ILE A 845 80.67 -32.92 0.61
CA ILE A 845 80.20 -32.59 -0.77
C ILE A 845 81.03 -33.31 -1.88
N LYS A 846 80.37 -33.75 -2.97
CA LYS A 846 80.91 -34.42 -4.18
C LYS A 846 80.80 -33.54 -5.44
N PHE A 847 81.66 -33.71 -6.45
CA PHE A 847 81.63 -33.14 -7.82
C PHE A 847 81.81 -34.21 -8.94
N GLN A 848 81.00 -34.21 -10.00
CA GLN A 848 81.01 -35.11 -11.17
C GLN A 848 80.43 -34.39 -12.42
N PRO A 849 81.25 -33.83 -13.33
CA PRO A 849 80.72 -33.11 -14.50
C PRO A 849 80.04 -34.06 -15.49
N LYS A 850 78.83 -33.70 -15.91
CA LYS A 850 78.01 -34.42 -16.91
C LYS A 850 78.01 -33.75 -18.27
N GLU A 851 78.62 -32.57 -18.35
CA GLU A 851 78.74 -31.77 -19.56
C GLU A 851 80.02 -30.94 -19.49
N ILE A 852 80.19 -30.06 -20.46
CA ILE A 852 81.39 -29.29 -20.72
C ILE A 852 81.24 -27.91 -20.11
N GLY A 853 82.25 -27.43 -19.41
CA GLY A 853 82.34 -26.07 -18.94
C GLY A 853 82.86 -25.96 -17.51
N ASN A 854 82.95 -24.71 -17.05
CA ASN A 854 83.17 -24.39 -15.65
C ASN A 854 81.82 -24.38 -14.92
N PHE A 855 81.69 -25.23 -13.91
CA PHE A 855 80.52 -25.36 -13.08
C PHE A 855 80.77 -24.69 -11.74
N SER A 856 79.92 -23.74 -11.39
CA SER A 856 79.88 -23.15 -10.06
C SER A 856 78.46 -23.14 -9.54
N SER A 857 78.28 -23.30 -8.23
CA SER A 857 76.97 -23.29 -7.59
C SER A 857 77.12 -22.83 -6.13
N PHE A 858 76.14 -23.13 -5.28
CA PHE A 858 76.15 -22.81 -3.85
C PHE A 858 75.70 -24.00 -3.01
N VAL A 859 76.24 -24.12 -1.81
CA VAL A 859 75.63 -24.87 -0.70
C VAL A 859 74.59 -23.96 -0.08
N GLU A 860 73.33 -24.39 -0.11
CA GLU A 860 72.19 -23.69 0.49
C GLU A 860 71.81 -24.33 1.83
N ILE A 861 71.72 -23.50 2.87
CA ILE A 861 71.31 -23.89 4.22
C ILE A 861 69.96 -23.21 4.50
N PHE A 862 68.93 -24.04 4.65
CA PHE A 862 67.55 -23.65 4.95
C PHE A 862 67.31 -23.69 6.46
N TYR A 863 66.54 -22.75 7.00
CA TYR A 863 66.28 -22.61 8.43
C TYR A 863 64.90 -22.00 8.69
N LEU A 864 64.24 -22.38 9.79
CA LEU A 864 62.94 -21.86 10.22
C LEU A 864 61.87 -21.79 9.10
N GLY A 865 61.87 -22.76 8.19
CA GLY A 865 60.96 -22.82 7.04
C GLY A 865 61.18 -21.73 5.99
N GLN A 866 62.31 -21.02 6.02
CA GLN A 866 62.68 -20.02 5.02
C GLN A 866 63.24 -20.71 3.77
N TRP A 867 62.54 -20.58 2.64
CA TRP A 867 62.94 -21.16 1.36
C TRP A 867 63.54 -20.13 0.38
N GLU A 868 63.24 -18.84 0.59
CA GLU A 868 63.72 -17.75 -0.27
C GLU A 868 64.97 -17.08 0.30
N TYR A 869 65.04 -16.92 1.63
CA TYR A 869 66.20 -16.42 2.34
C TYR A 869 66.97 -17.57 2.95
N VAL A 870 68.04 -17.98 2.26
CA VAL A 870 68.91 -19.09 2.64
C VAL A 870 70.33 -18.61 2.88
N PHE A 871 71.05 -19.25 3.78
CA PHE A 871 72.48 -19.02 3.94
C PHE A 871 73.22 -19.77 2.81
N ARG A 872 74.09 -19.08 2.06
CA ARG A 872 74.79 -19.64 0.88
C ARG A 872 76.30 -19.60 1.01
N VAL A 873 76.96 -20.69 0.61
CA VAL A 873 78.42 -20.78 0.45
C VAL A 873 78.78 -21.17 -0.99
N PRO A 874 79.59 -20.41 -1.74
CA PRO A 874 79.95 -20.71 -3.14
C PRO A 874 80.79 -21.99 -3.34
N ILE A 875 80.56 -22.74 -4.43
CA ILE A 875 81.31 -23.96 -4.84
C ILE A 875 81.66 -23.95 -6.36
N LYS A 876 82.76 -24.58 -6.82
CA LYS A 876 83.16 -24.63 -8.27
C LYS A 876 84.01 -25.86 -8.73
N GLY A 877 84.01 -26.19 -10.04
CA GLY A 877 84.78 -27.25 -10.77
C GLY A 877 84.65 -27.20 -12.33
N GLU A 878 85.35 -28.00 -13.16
CA GLU A 878 85.41 -27.90 -14.66
C GLU A 878 85.25 -29.25 -15.45
N GLY A 879 84.68 -29.30 -16.69
CA GLY A 879 84.65 -30.49 -17.62
C GLY A 879 84.60 -30.23 -19.17
N PHE A 880 84.80 -31.20 -20.11
CA PHE A 880 85.00 -30.98 -21.60
C PHE A 880 84.56 -32.11 -22.68
N GLY A 881 84.14 -31.80 -23.98
CA GLY A 881 83.42 -32.66 -25.06
C GLY A 881 82.81 -32.02 -26.43
N ILE A 882 81.78 -32.58 -27.18
CA ILE A 882 81.02 -32.01 -28.41
C ILE A 882 79.43 -32.01 -28.37
N ASP A 883 78.69 -31.22 -29.21
CA ASP A 883 77.18 -31.07 -29.21
C ASP A 883 76.44 -30.69 -30.57
N ILE A 884 75.36 -31.41 -30.97
CA ILE A 884 74.55 -31.25 -32.23
C ILE A 884 73.03 -31.44 -31.98
N SER A 885 72.15 -30.68 -32.66
CA SER A 885 70.67 -30.73 -32.52
C SER A 885 69.86 -30.75 -33.84
N LEU A 886 68.60 -31.22 -33.79
CA LEU A 886 67.62 -31.24 -34.90
C LEU A 886 66.36 -30.43 -34.56
N SER A 887 65.73 -29.78 -35.55
CA SER A 887 64.48 -29.02 -35.36
C SER A 887 63.24 -29.88 -35.08
N THR A 888 63.26 -31.15 -35.49
CA THR A 888 62.29 -32.18 -35.07
C THR A 888 62.96 -33.56 -35.19
N TYR A 889 62.45 -34.53 -34.43
CA TYR A 889 62.88 -35.93 -34.43
C TYR A 889 61.81 -36.88 -35.01
N ASP A 890 60.66 -36.33 -35.43
CA ASP A 890 59.58 -37.06 -36.09
C ASP A 890 58.89 -36.16 -37.14
N LEU A 891 58.78 -36.63 -38.40
CA LEU A 891 58.23 -35.85 -39.53
C LEU A 891 57.21 -36.69 -40.32
N ARG A 892 55.94 -36.24 -40.32
CA ARG A 892 54.79 -36.98 -40.87
C ARG A 892 54.21 -36.35 -42.14
N PHE A 893 53.73 -37.17 -43.08
CA PHE A 893 53.24 -36.74 -44.40
C PHE A 893 51.80 -37.20 -44.66
N ILE A 894 50.99 -36.38 -45.33
CA ILE A 894 49.66 -36.76 -45.86
C ILE A 894 49.71 -36.79 -47.40
N PRO A 895 48.89 -37.61 -48.08
CA PRO A 895 48.88 -37.68 -49.55
C PRO A 895 48.75 -36.33 -50.26
N GLU A 896 48.05 -35.38 -49.63
CA GLU A 896 47.79 -34.03 -50.12
C GLU A 896 48.97 -33.05 -49.90
N ILE A 897 49.98 -33.41 -49.07
CA ILE A 897 51.18 -32.59 -48.76
C ILE A 897 52.43 -33.49 -48.71
N GLN A 898 53.17 -33.59 -49.83
CA GLN A 898 54.22 -34.58 -50.06
C GLN A 898 55.67 -34.12 -49.75
N THR A 899 55.91 -32.83 -49.47
CA THR A 899 57.26 -32.29 -49.17
C THR A 899 57.26 -31.49 -47.87
N ARG A 900 58.29 -31.68 -47.02
CA ARG A 900 58.44 -31.04 -45.70
C ARG A 900 59.92 -30.80 -45.34
N GLU A 901 60.22 -29.92 -44.39
CA GLU A 901 61.60 -29.47 -44.07
C GLU A 901 62.04 -29.77 -42.62
N VAL A 902 63.35 -29.98 -42.41
CA VAL A 902 64.02 -30.18 -41.11
C VAL A 902 65.32 -29.38 -41.04
N THR A 903 65.71 -28.82 -39.89
CA THR A 903 66.99 -28.08 -39.72
C THR A 903 67.93 -28.84 -38.79
N ILE A 904 69.21 -28.96 -39.16
CA ILE A 904 70.30 -29.53 -38.34
C ILE A 904 71.19 -28.38 -37.84
N SER A 905 71.54 -28.34 -36.54
CA SER A 905 72.38 -27.27 -35.96
C SER A 905 73.55 -27.80 -35.13
N ASN A 906 74.75 -27.23 -35.31
CA ASN A 906 75.92 -27.47 -34.46
C ASN A 906 75.90 -26.44 -33.32
N LEU A 907 75.86 -26.91 -32.08
CA LEU A 907 75.80 -26.06 -30.88
C LEU A 907 77.13 -25.98 -30.12
N SER A 908 78.14 -26.71 -30.58
CA SER A 908 79.47 -26.68 -29.98
C SER A 908 80.30 -25.48 -30.49
N ASN A 909 81.29 -25.08 -29.70
CA ASN A 909 82.23 -24.01 -30.03
C ASN A 909 83.34 -24.45 -31.00
N THR A 910 83.22 -25.66 -31.55
CA THR A 910 84.14 -26.26 -32.50
C THR A 910 83.35 -26.71 -33.73
N ASP A 911 83.98 -26.69 -34.90
CA ASP A 911 83.34 -27.14 -36.12
C ASP A 911 83.00 -28.64 -36.05
N VAL A 912 81.84 -29.01 -36.59
CA VAL A 912 81.33 -30.38 -36.64
C VAL A 912 81.18 -30.80 -38.09
N ILE A 913 81.67 -31.98 -38.43
CA ILE A 913 81.48 -32.58 -39.75
C ILE A 913 80.29 -33.55 -39.68
N VAL A 914 79.29 -33.38 -40.57
CA VAL A 914 78.22 -34.36 -40.77
C VAL A 914 78.64 -35.31 -41.89
N ASP A 915 78.95 -36.55 -41.49
CA ASP A 915 79.65 -37.53 -42.31
C ASP A 915 78.72 -38.22 -43.33
N SER A 916 77.49 -38.58 -42.92
CA SER A 916 76.52 -39.25 -43.79
C SER A 916 75.07 -39.12 -43.31
N LEU A 917 74.12 -39.24 -44.26
CA LEU A 917 72.68 -39.33 -44.04
C LEU A 917 72.16 -40.66 -44.59
N VAL A 918 71.62 -41.53 -43.72
CA VAL A 918 71.18 -42.88 -44.10
C VAL A 918 69.70 -43.08 -43.81
N PHE A 919 68.90 -43.35 -44.86
CA PHE A 919 67.49 -43.73 -44.75
C PHE A 919 67.33 -45.25 -44.66
N ASN A 920 66.52 -45.73 -43.73
CA ASN A 920 66.25 -47.16 -43.56
C ASN A 920 64.76 -47.40 -43.19
N PRO A 921 63.97 -48.12 -44.03
CA PRO A 921 64.30 -48.63 -45.37
C PRO A 921 64.46 -47.54 -46.45
N ALA A 922 65.26 -47.81 -47.48
CA ALA A 922 65.55 -46.86 -48.57
C ALA A 922 64.39 -46.69 -49.59
N ASN A 923 64.47 -45.67 -50.46
CA ASN A 923 63.57 -45.41 -51.61
C ASN A 923 62.13 -44.91 -51.34
N TYR A 924 61.79 -44.58 -50.09
CA TYR A 924 60.48 -43.98 -49.76
C TYR A 924 60.54 -42.46 -49.62
N PHE A 925 61.68 -41.94 -49.18
CA PHE A 925 61.93 -40.52 -48.99
C PHE A 925 63.27 -40.12 -49.63
N GLN A 926 63.38 -38.86 -50.01
CA GLN A 926 64.60 -38.26 -50.54
C GLN A 926 64.84 -36.90 -49.89
N ALA A 927 66.09 -36.64 -49.46
CA ALA A 927 66.53 -35.31 -49.03
C ALA A 927 67.28 -34.60 -50.16
N ASN A 928 67.05 -33.29 -50.29
CA ASN A 928 67.68 -32.46 -51.32
C ASN A 928 69.06 -31.91 -50.86
N ILE A 929 70.02 -32.78 -50.49
CA ILE A 929 71.38 -32.39 -50.07
C ILE A 929 72.44 -33.49 -50.34
N THR A 930 73.72 -33.13 -50.51
CA THR A 930 74.87 -34.04 -50.61
C THR A 930 75.69 -34.11 -49.30
N THR A 931 76.19 -35.30 -48.92
CA THR A 931 77.09 -35.54 -47.76
C THR A 931 78.45 -36.08 -48.21
N PRO A 932 79.55 -35.88 -47.44
CA PRO A 932 79.62 -35.15 -46.16
C PRO A 932 79.52 -33.62 -46.34
N PHE A 933 79.12 -32.90 -45.29
CA PHE A 933 79.17 -31.43 -45.26
C PHE A 933 79.61 -30.89 -43.91
N ASN A 934 80.29 -29.74 -43.91
CA ASN A 934 80.71 -29.06 -42.69
C ASN A 934 79.55 -28.25 -42.08
N LEU A 935 79.41 -28.31 -40.76
CA LEU A 935 78.49 -27.51 -39.97
C LEU A 935 79.32 -26.66 -38.98
N PRO A 936 79.68 -25.42 -39.35
CA PRO A 936 80.47 -24.53 -38.51
C PRO A 936 79.92 -24.38 -37.09
N ALA A 937 80.79 -24.08 -36.12
CA ALA A 937 80.39 -23.78 -34.75
C ALA A 937 79.20 -22.81 -34.71
N ASN A 938 78.16 -23.13 -33.92
CA ASN A 938 76.96 -22.31 -33.74
C ASN A 938 76.14 -22.01 -35.01
N SER A 939 76.16 -22.89 -36.02
CA SER A 939 75.41 -22.72 -37.28
C SER A 939 74.37 -23.82 -37.53
N GLY A 940 73.45 -23.60 -38.47
CA GLY A 940 72.41 -24.55 -38.85
C GLY A 940 72.15 -24.63 -40.35
N LYS A 941 71.59 -25.76 -40.83
CA LYS A 941 71.31 -26.04 -42.25
C LYS A 941 69.95 -26.74 -42.43
N ILE A 942 69.14 -26.27 -43.38
CA ILE A 942 67.80 -26.82 -43.70
C ILE A 942 67.93 -27.98 -44.71
N LEU A 943 67.14 -29.03 -44.47
CA LEU A 943 66.96 -30.22 -45.30
C LEU A 943 65.49 -30.32 -45.74
N SER A 944 65.21 -30.21 -47.04
CA SER A 944 63.89 -30.50 -47.60
C SER A 944 63.78 -32.00 -47.92
N ILE A 945 62.76 -32.67 -47.37
CA ILE A 945 62.48 -34.10 -47.50
C ILE A 945 61.17 -34.29 -48.26
N THR A 946 61.21 -35.05 -49.35
CA THR A 946 60.05 -35.37 -50.19
C THR A 946 59.68 -36.84 -50.06
N MET A 947 58.39 -37.13 -49.84
CA MET A 947 57.81 -38.48 -49.87
C MET A 947 57.53 -38.88 -51.32
N LEU A 948 58.28 -39.88 -51.81
CA LEU A 948 58.16 -40.34 -53.20
C LEU A 948 56.99 -41.31 -53.38
N GLN A 949 56.77 -42.16 -52.38
CA GLN A 949 55.65 -43.09 -52.30
C GLN A 949 55.32 -43.40 -50.84
N PRO A 950 54.09 -43.79 -50.50
CA PRO A 950 53.70 -44.04 -49.11
C PRO A 950 54.45 -45.25 -48.54
N PRO A 951 55.27 -45.11 -47.47
CA PRO A 951 56.00 -46.22 -46.89
C PRO A 951 55.08 -47.17 -46.11
N PRO A 952 55.37 -48.49 -46.09
CA PRO A 952 54.60 -49.49 -45.33
C PRO A 952 54.88 -49.45 -43.82
N THR A 953 56.05 -48.96 -43.40
CA THR A 953 56.44 -48.72 -42.00
C THR A 953 57.24 -47.43 -41.90
N ASP A 954 57.44 -46.93 -40.68
CA ASP A 954 58.28 -45.75 -40.45
C ASP A 954 59.71 -45.96 -40.98
N VAL A 955 60.29 -44.89 -41.55
CA VAL A 955 61.63 -44.84 -42.11
C VAL A 955 62.52 -44.01 -41.18
N SER A 956 63.65 -44.57 -40.78
CA SER A 956 64.64 -43.88 -39.94
C SER A 956 65.70 -43.20 -40.79
N LEU A 957 65.96 -41.91 -40.53
CA LEU A 957 67.07 -41.13 -41.09
C LEU A 957 68.16 -40.96 -40.01
N SER A 958 69.30 -41.62 -40.17
CA SER A 958 70.45 -41.52 -39.25
C SER A 958 71.52 -40.57 -39.76
N ILE A 959 72.10 -39.78 -38.86
CA ILE A 959 73.03 -38.67 -39.09
C ILE A 959 74.28 -38.91 -38.24
N TYR A 960 75.45 -39.05 -38.86
CA TYR A 960 76.73 -39.37 -38.18
C TYR A 960 77.67 -38.16 -38.14
N SER A 961 78.41 -37.95 -37.03
CA SER A 961 79.28 -36.75 -36.85
C SER A 961 80.51 -36.92 -35.92
N SER A 962 81.55 -36.09 -36.07
CA SER A 962 82.85 -36.14 -35.36
C SER A 962 83.40 -34.74 -34.92
N PRO A 963 84.32 -34.59 -33.90
CA PRO A 963 85.02 -35.59 -33.05
C PRO A 963 84.22 -36.09 -31.82
N CYS A 964 84.58 -37.24 -31.22
CA CYS A 964 83.82 -37.99 -30.17
C CYS A 964 82.61 -38.83 -30.66
N SER A 965 82.48 -39.11 -31.97
CA SER A 965 81.55 -40.09 -32.59
C SER A 965 80.07 -39.98 -32.17
N ALA A 966 79.45 -38.82 -32.38
CA ALA A 966 78.03 -38.60 -32.06
C ALA A 966 77.09 -39.02 -33.22
N VAL A 967 75.95 -39.65 -32.90
CA VAL A 967 74.91 -40.07 -33.87
C VAL A 967 73.55 -39.48 -33.47
N LYS A 968 72.78 -38.97 -34.45
CA LYS A 968 71.40 -38.49 -34.27
C LYS A 968 70.46 -39.17 -35.28
N THR A 969 69.20 -39.40 -34.90
CA THR A 969 68.24 -40.14 -35.73
C THR A 969 66.88 -39.43 -35.78
N LEU A 970 66.26 -39.35 -36.97
CA LEU A 970 64.94 -38.74 -37.24
C LEU A 970 63.99 -39.80 -37.84
N THR A 971 62.76 -39.88 -37.34
CA THR A 971 61.72 -40.80 -37.87
C THR A 971 60.85 -40.11 -38.93
N LEU A 972 60.59 -40.78 -40.05
CA LEU A 972 59.75 -40.32 -41.17
C LEU A 972 58.62 -41.31 -41.42
N GLY A 973 57.41 -40.84 -41.73
CA GLY A 973 56.31 -41.75 -42.04
C GLY A 973 55.02 -41.09 -42.49
N GLN A 974 54.02 -41.90 -42.83
CA GLN A 974 52.67 -41.40 -43.12
C GLN A 974 51.99 -40.91 -41.85
N PHE A 975 51.17 -39.89 -42.00
CA PHE A 975 50.29 -39.42 -40.96
C PHE A 975 48.96 -40.18 -41.01
N PHE A 976 48.57 -40.75 -39.88
CA PHE A 976 47.26 -41.34 -39.63
C PHE A 976 46.72 -40.83 -38.31
N GLY A 977 45.41 -40.58 -38.25
CA GLY A 977 44.77 -40.16 -37.02
C GLY A 977 43.27 -40.35 -37.02
N THR A 978 42.67 -40.17 -35.85
CA THR A 978 41.23 -39.92 -35.74
C THR A 978 41.00 -38.53 -35.17
N SER A 979 39.89 -37.91 -35.54
CA SER A 979 39.50 -36.59 -35.04
C SER A 979 38.09 -36.65 -34.53
N SER A 980 37.87 -36.15 -33.32
CA SER A 980 36.54 -35.89 -32.78
C SER A 980 36.24 -34.41 -32.87
N LEU A 981 35.18 -34.05 -33.61
CA LEU A 981 34.70 -32.69 -33.77
C LEU A 981 33.47 -32.45 -32.89
N TYR A 982 33.40 -31.29 -32.26
CA TYR A 982 32.32 -30.92 -31.36
C TYR A 982 31.81 -29.51 -31.64
N LEU A 983 30.51 -29.41 -31.88
CA LEU A 983 29.79 -28.14 -31.86
C LEU A 983 29.04 -27.99 -30.54
N PRO A 984 29.14 -26.85 -29.85
CA PRO A 984 28.51 -26.66 -28.55
C PRO A 984 26.99 -26.46 -28.63
N LYS A 985 26.34 -26.58 -27.47
CA LYS A 985 24.97 -26.08 -27.26
C LYS A 985 25.04 -24.65 -26.75
N ILE A 986 24.68 -23.69 -27.60
CA ILE A 986 24.74 -22.26 -27.31
C ILE A 986 23.36 -21.77 -26.88
N LYS A 987 23.29 -21.08 -25.74
CA LYS A 987 22.09 -20.36 -25.29
C LYS A 987 22.31 -18.87 -25.47
N THR A 988 21.44 -18.19 -26.20
CA THR A 988 21.60 -16.76 -26.49
C THR A 988 20.26 -16.03 -26.60
N GLU A 989 20.26 -14.72 -26.35
CA GLU A 989 19.12 -13.86 -26.70
C GLU A 989 19.18 -13.50 -28.21
N PRO A 990 18.04 -13.25 -28.87
CA PRO A 990 17.99 -12.89 -30.28
C PRO A 990 18.35 -11.41 -30.52
N LYS A 991 19.51 -10.98 -30.02
CA LYS A 991 20.02 -9.62 -30.13
C LYS A 991 21.51 -9.65 -30.44
N GLY A 992 21.84 -9.49 -31.73
CA GLY A 992 23.21 -9.25 -32.18
C GLY A 992 23.94 -10.46 -32.75
N ILE A 993 25.26 -10.29 -32.86
CA ILE A 993 26.21 -11.25 -33.43
C ILE A 993 26.64 -12.23 -32.33
N ILE A 994 26.59 -13.53 -32.63
CA ILE A 994 27.18 -14.58 -31.79
C ILE A 994 28.38 -15.23 -32.50
N SER A 995 29.18 -15.93 -31.71
CA SER A 995 30.30 -16.74 -32.19
C SER A 995 30.05 -18.22 -31.84
N ILE A 996 30.13 -19.10 -32.85
CA ILE A 996 30.00 -20.55 -32.71
C ILE A 996 31.40 -21.16 -32.82
N PRO A 997 32.01 -21.59 -31.71
CA PRO A 997 33.32 -22.23 -31.75
C PRO A 997 33.18 -23.69 -32.25
N ILE A 998 34.12 -24.09 -33.11
CA ILE A 998 34.28 -25.48 -33.55
C ILE A 998 35.41 -26.07 -32.75
N GLU A 999 35.09 -26.97 -31.82
CA GLU A 999 36.09 -27.65 -31.01
C GLU A 999 36.52 -28.96 -31.67
N TYR A 1000 37.80 -29.30 -31.53
CA TYR A 1000 38.30 -30.58 -32.01
C TYR A 1000 39.28 -31.21 -31.03
N GLN A 1001 39.37 -32.53 -31.11
CA GLN A 1001 40.39 -33.33 -30.47
C GLN A 1001 40.89 -34.38 -31.46
N ASN A 1002 42.17 -34.25 -31.84
CA ASN A 1002 42.86 -35.19 -32.69
C ASN A 1002 43.59 -36.23 -31.83
N PHE A 1003 43.34 -37.50 -32.13
CA PHE A 1003 44.11 -38.62 -31.64
C PHE A 1003 45.06 -39.06 -32.75
N GLU A 1004 46.32 -38.66 -32.58
CA GLU A 1004 47.40 -38.90 -33.54
C GLU A 1004 48.47 -39.75 -32.83
N ASN A 1005 48.82 -40.91 -33.41
CA ASN A 1005 49.91 -41.75 -32.86
C ASN A 1005 51.25 -41.02 -32.96
N HIS A 1006 51.42 -40.23 -34.02
CA HIS A 1006 52.55 -39.32 -34.22
C HIS A 1006 52.04 -37.94 -34.62
N PRO A 1007 52.56 -36.86 -34.01
CA PRO A 1007 52.07 -35.51 -34.25
C PRO A 1007 52.42 -35.03 -35.66
N TYR A 1008 51.48 -34.36 -36.35
CA TYR A 1008 51.77 -33.80 -37.68
C TYR A 1008 52.76 -32.62 -37.63
N ASN A 1009 52.68 -31.73 -36.64
CA ASN A 1009 53.63 -30.63 -36.40
C ASN A 1009 53.99 -29.80 -37.65
N GLY A 1010 53.00 -29.26 -38.36
CA GLY A 1010 53.19 -28.49 -39.60
C GLY A 1010 51.89 -27.90 -40.13
N ARG A 1011 51.99 -26.95 -41.09
CA ARG A 1011 50.81 -26.35 -41.73
C ARG A 1011 50.06 -27.38 -42.59
N ARG A 1012 48.74 -27.51 -42.41
CA ARG A 1012 47.82 -28.32 -43.22
C ARG A 1012 46.45 -27.63 -43.37
N PHE A 1013 45.51 -28.21 -44.11
CA PHE A 1013 44.14 -27.69 -44.26
C PHE A 1013 43.12 -28.46 -43.41
N PHE A 1014 41.98 -27.82 -43.16
CA PHE A 1014 40.72 -28.39 -42.69
C PHE A 1014 39.56 -27.86 -43.53
N GLU A 1015 38.65 -28.70 -44.02
CA GLU A 1015 37.51 -28.27 -44.85
C GLU A 1015 36.21 -29.02 -44.50
N ALA A 1016 35.11 -28.30 -44.21
CA ALA A 1016 33.84 -28.91 -43.81
C ALA A 1016 32.59 -28.10 -44.20
N GLU A 1017 31.44 -28.79 -44.26
CA GLU A 1017 30.11 -28.18 -44.35
C GLU A 1017 29.23 -28.51 -43.13
N ILE A 1018 28.39 -27.54 -42.72
CA ILE A 1018 27.35 -27.69 -41.69
C ILE A 1018 25.98 -27.23 -42.20
N THR A 1019 24.91 -27.74 -41.62
CA THR A 1019 23.52 -27.35 -41.91
C THR A 1019 22.76 -26.92 -40.68
N LEU A 1020 21.88 -25.91 -40.84
CA LEU A 1020 21.03 -25.39 -39.76
C LEU A 1020 19.79 -24.66 -40.33
N ASN A 1021 18.83 -24.30 -39.48
CA ASN A 1021 17.63 -23.57 -39.92
C ASN A 1021 17.99 -22.19 -40.51
N SER A 1022 17.57 -21.93 -41.75
CA SER A 1022 17.94 -20.73 -42.51
C SER A 1022 17.50 -19.39 -41.91
N LYS A 1023 16.47 -19.40 -41.04
CA LYS A 1023 15.87 -18.21 -40.42
C LYS A 1023 16.44 -17.89 -39.04
N MET A 1024 17.08 -18.84 -38.36
CA MET A 1024 17.54 -18.66 -36.99
C MET A 1024 18.97 -18.12 -36.87
N PHE A 1025 19.84 -18.39 -37.85
CA PHE A 1025 21.23 -17.91 -37.83
C PHE A 1025 21.76 -17.60 -39.23
N LEU A 1026 22.42 -16.45 -39.36
CA LEU A 1026 23.05 -15.95 -40.58
C LEU A 1026 24.57 -15.82 -40.37
N PRO A 1027 25.40 -16.72 -40.92
CA PRO A 1027 26.85 -16.62 -40.82
C PRO A 1027 27.36 -15.44 -41.67
N LEU A 1028 28.27 -14.66 -41.09
CA LEU A 1028 28.86 -13.45 -41.68
C LEU A 1028 30.35 -13.65 -41.99
N SER A 1029 31.11 -14.22 -41.06
CA SER A 1029 32.55 -14.49 -41.21
C SER A 1029 32.99 -15.73 -40.43
N ILE A 1030 34.22 -16.18 -40.67
CA ILE A 1030 34.87 -17.24 -39.91
C ILE A 1030 36.32 -16.85 -39.64
N GLU A 1031 36.79 -17.09 -38.42
CA GLU A 1031 38.13 -16.73 -37.96
C GLU A 1031 38.79 -17.92 -37.26
N SER A 1032 40.13 -18.05 -37.37
CA SER A 1032 40.92 -19.08 -36.70
C SER A 1032 42.20 -18.48 -36.12
N GLU A 1033 42.56 -18.90 -34.91
CA GLU A 1033 43.82 -18.51 -34.26
C GLU A 1033 45.01 -19.37 -34.78
N PHE A 1034 44.72 -20.46 -35.49
CA PHE A 1034 45.72 -21.41 -35.98
C PHE A 1034 46.14 -21.17 -37.43
N GLY A 1035 45.50 -20.23 -38.12
CA GLY A 1035 45.83 -19.86 -39.50
C GLY A 1035 44.72 -19.10 -40.22
N SER A 1036 44.72 -19.11 -41.54
CA SER A 1036 43.73 -18.39 -42.36
C SER A 1036 42.44 -19.18 -42.53
N ALA A 1037 41.29 -18.55 -42.29
CA ALA A 1037 39.97 -19.16 -42.42
C ALA A 1037 39.09 -18.40 -43.43
N SER A 1038 38.26 -19.13 -44.18
CA SER A 1038 37.33 -18.54 -45.17
C SER A 1038 36.04 -19.35 -45.29
N ILE A 1039 34.90 -18.67 -45.49
CA ILE A 1039 33.62 -19.30 -45.83
C ILE A 1039 33.64 -19.62 -47.33
N THR A 1040 33.49 -20.89 -47.68
CA THR A 1040 33.52 -21.38 -49.06
C THR A 1040 32.11 -21.54 -49.66
N LYS A 1041 31.07 -21.62 -48.83
CA LYS A 1041 29.67 -21.79 -49.27
C LYS A 1041 28.68 -21.26 -48.22
N ASN A 1042 27.62 -20.58 -48.64
CA ASN A 1042 26.54 -20.09 -47.76
C ASN A 1042 25.23 -19.96 -48.55
N ILE A 1043 24.49 -21.07 -48.70
CA ILE A 1043 23.27 -21.14 -49.52
C ILE A 1043 22.08 -21.67 -48.71
N ILE A 1044 20.86 -21.45 -49.18
CA ILE A 1044 19.64 -22.01 -48.59
C ILE A 1044 19.01 -22.99 -49.59
N VAL A 1045 18.74 -24.22 -49.13
CA VAL A 1045 18.03 -25.26 -49.89
C VAL A 1045 16.95 -25.82 -48.97
N ASP A 1046 15.69 -25.80 -49.39
CA ASP A 1046 14.53 -26.32 -48.64
C ASP A 1046 14.46 -25.80 -47.18
N ASN A 1047 14.60 -24.48 -46.99
CA ASN A 1047 14.64 -23.79 -45.69
C ASN A 1047 15.81 -24.18 -44.75
N ILE A 1048 16.75 -25.01 -45.20
CA ILE A 1048 17.97 -25.35 -44.48
C ILE A 1048 19.13 -24.55 -45.09
N ARG A 1049 19.90 -23.87 -44.24
CA ARG A 1049 21.12 -23.18 -44.65
C ARG A 1049 22.29 -24.15 -44.61
N VAL A 1050 23.04 -24.22 -45.71
CA VAL A 1050 24.27 -25.00 -45.86
C VAL A 1050 25.46 -24.03 -45.83
N VAL A 1051 26.38 -24.23 -44.89
CA VAL A 1051 27.56 -23.38 -44.68
C VAL A 1051 28.83 -24.22 -44.84
N GLY A 1052 29.62 -23.95 -45.87
CA GLY A 1052 30.93 -24.56 -46.10
C GLY A 1052 32.06 -23.61 -45.71
N PHE A 1053 33.15 -24.14 -45.14
CA PHE A 1053 34.31 -23.36 -44.74
C PHE A 1053 35.62 -24.16 -44.81
N ARG A 1054 36.74 -23.42 -44.95
CA ARG A 1054 38.10 -23.96 -45.02
C ARG A 1054 39.05 -23.17 -44.13
N VAL A 1055 39.94 -23.88 -43.43
CA VAL A 1055 40.98 -23.33 -42.53
C VAL A 1055 42.34 -23.91 -42.90
N GLU A 1056 43.36 -23.07 -43.06
CA GLU A 1056 44.74 -23.49 -43.37
C GLU A 1056 45.69 -22.99 -42.28
N GLY A 1057 46.38 -23.89 -41.58
CA GLY A 1057 47.07 -23.56 -40.34
C GLY A 1057 47.91 -24.67 -39.75
N ASN A 1058 48.61 -24.38 -38.66
CA ASN A 1058 49.30 -25.40 -37.85
C ASN A 1058 48.49 -25.65 -36.59
N PHE A 1059 48.02 -26.88 -36.41
CA PHE A 1059 46.98 -27.21 -35.45
C PHE A 1059 47.55 -28.01 -34.27
N PRO A 1060 47.27 -27.61 -33.01
CA PRO A 1060 47.57 -28.44 -31.85
C PRO A 1060 46.72 -29.73 -31.83
N LYS A 1061 46.94 -30.61 -30.84
CA LYS A 1061 46.15 -31.85 -30.70
C LYS A 1061 44.69 -31.62 -30.32
N SER A 1062 44.36 -30.47 -29.73
CA SER A 1062 42.98 -30.09 -29.41
C SER A 1062 42.84 -28.58 -29.26
N GLY A 1063 41.63 -28.07 -29.40
CA GLY A 1063 41.28 -26.68 -29.14
C GLY A 1063 40.17 -26.18 -30.07
N THR A 1064 39.99 -24.86 -30.11
CA THR A 1064 39.00 -24.23 -30.99
C THR A 1064 39.57 -24.07 -32.40
N LEU A 1065 39.17 -24.95 -33.32
CA LEU A 1065 39.61 -24.94 -34.72
C LEU A 1065 39.37 -23.58 -35.39
N ALA A 1066 38.13 -23.08 -35.28
CA ALA A 1066 37.68 -21.82 -35.84
C ALA A 1066 36.37 -21.39 -35.16
N LYS A 1067 36.02 -20.11 -35.32
CA LYS A 1067 34.81 -19.50 -34.79
C LYS A 1067 33.96 -18.99 -35.94
N ILE A 1068 32.75 -19.51 -36.11
CA ILE A 1068 31.77 -19.00 -37.09
C ILE A 1068 31.01 -17.85 -36.45
N ILE A 1069 31.09 -16.66 -37.04
CA ILE A 1069 30.51 -15.43 -36.50
C ILE A 1069 29.29 -15.06 -37.33
N GLY A 1070 28.15 -14.79 -36.68
CA GLY A 1070 26.91 -14.50 -37.39
C GLY A 1070 25.78 -13.97 -36.52
N ASN A 1071 24.74 -13.46 -37.16
CA ASN A 1071 23.55 -12.92 -36.47
C ASN A 1071 22.59 -14.03 -36.08
N VAL A 1072 22.01 -13.92 -34.88
CA VAL A 1072 20.91 -14.79 -34.42
C VAL A 1072 19.60 -14.02 -34.49
N ALA A 1073 18.57 -14.66 -35.04
CA ALA A 1073 17.25 -14.07 -35.20
C ALA A 1073 16.16 -14.88 -34.50
N LEU A 1074 15.06 -14.20 -34.15
CA LEU A 1074 13.82 -14.85 -33.71
C LEU A 1074 13.21 -15.64 -34.87
N GLY A 1075 12.99 -16.93 -34.67
CA GLY A 1075 12.36 -17.82 -35.64
C GLY A 1075 11.03 -18.41 -35.14
N GLU A 1076 10.49 -19.33 -35.94
CA GLU A 1076 9.30 -20.12 -35.62
C GLU A 1076 9.54 -21.15 -34.50
N THR A 1077 10.80 -21.48 -34.22
CA THR A 1077 11.23 -22.34 -33.12
C THR A 1077 12.20 -21.58 -32.20
N ASP A 1078 12.30 -22.03 -30.95
CA ASP A 1078 13.26 -21.52 -29.97
C ASP A 1078 14.59 -22.27 -30.02
N SER A 1079 14.77 -23.23 -30.93
CA SER A 1079 16.04 -23.91 -31.13
C SER A 1079 16.23 -24.50 -32.52
N THR A 1080 17.47 -24.48 -33.03
CA THR A 1080 17.91 -25.19 -34.25
C THR A 1080 19.11 -26.08 -33.97
N SER A 1081 19.13 -27.29 -34.52
CA SER A 1081 20.35 -28.11 -34.59
C SER A 1081 21.36 -27.47 -35.56
N ILE A 1082 22.63 -27.77 -35.33
CA ILE A 1082 23.73 -27.50 -36.26
C ILE A 1082 24.37 -28.86 -36.58
N ASP A 1083 24.14 -29.35 -37.79
CA ASP A 1083 24.46 -30.71 -38.17
C ASP A 1083 25.64 -30.77 -39.15
N TRP A 1084 26.55 -31.71 -38.95
CA TRP A 1084 27.73 -31.89 -39.81
C TRP A 1084 27.40 -32.63 -41.11
N ASN A 1085 27.99 -32.19 -42.23
CA ASN A 1085 28.07 -33.01 -43.44
C ASN A 1085 29.30 -33.92 -43.34
N LEU A 1086 29.08 -35.19 -42.97
CA LEU A 1086 30.14 -36.19 -42.79
C LEU A 1086 30.86 -36.59 -44.08
N SER A 1087 30.39 -36.15 -45.24
CA SER A 1087 31.06 -36.35 -46.54
C SER A 1087 32.15 -35.31 -46.84
N SER A 1088 32.44 -34.41 -45.91
CA SER A 1088 33.45 -33.35 -46.08
C SER A 1088 34.89 -33.88 -46.07
N ASN A 1089 35.83 -33.08 -46.61
CA ASN A 1089 37.25 -33.46 -46.69
C ASN A 1089 38.00 -33.43 -45.33
N PHE A 1090 37.52 -32.65 -44.36
CA PHE A 1090 38.10 -32.46 -43.04
C PHE A 1090 39.62 -32.30 -43.08
N TRP A 1091 40.38 -33.18 -42.41
CA TRP A 1091 41.85 -33.15 -42.28
C TRP A 1091 42.61 -33.87 -43.42
N GLY A 1092 41.91 -34.33 -44.46
CA GLY A 1092 42.48 -35.16 -45.54
C GLY A 1092 42.18 -36.65 -45.37
N LYS A 1093 42.50 -37.45 -46.40
CA LYS A 1093 42.01 -38.84 -46.55
C LYS A 1093 42.45 -39.83 -45.46
N ASN A 1094 43.57 -39.56 -44.79
CA ASN A 1094 44.15 -40.45 -43.79
C ASN A 1094 43.65 -40.20 -42.36
N VAL A 1095 42.63 -39.34 -42.18
CA VAL A 1095 42.08 -39.02 -40.86
C VAL A 1095 40.62 -39.44 -40.78
N LYS A 1096 40.30 -40.34 -39.84
CA LYS A 1096 38.91 -40.75 -39.61
C LYS A 1096 38.22 -39.77 -38.66
N VAL A 1097 37.13 -39.16 -39.11
CA VAL A 1097 36.42 -38.13 -38.34
C VAL A 1097 35.15 -38.68 -37.70
N THR A 1098 34.96 -38.41 -36.42
CA THR A 1098 33.69 -38.51 -35.71
C THR A 1098 33.23 -37.10 -35.33
N ALA A 1099 31.96 -36.78 -35.51
CA ALA A 1099 31.47 -35.43 -35.27
C ALA A 1099 30.19 -35.44 -34.44
N GLN A 1100 30.11 -34.51 -33.48
CA GLN A 1100 28.92 -34.26 -32.68
C GLN A 1100 28.27 -32.95 -33.12
N ASN A 1101 26.98 -33.03 -33.40
CA ASN A 1101 26.13 -31.91 -33.79
C ASN A 1101 25.89 -30.95 -32.62
N GLY A 1102 25.72 -29.68 -32.94
CA GLY A 1102 25.47 -28.59 -31.99
C GLY A 1102 24.00 -28.20 -31.89
N LEU A 1103 23.71 -27.23 -31.03
CA LEU A 1103 22.36 -26.67 -30.89
C LEU A 1103 22.46 -25.18 -30.57
N ILE A 1104 21.69 -24.35 -31.26
CA ILE A 1104 21.42 -22.97 -30.81
C ILE A 1104 20.04 -22.98 -30.15
N LYS A 1105 19.95 -22.50 -28.90
CA LYS A 1105 18.69 -22.31 -28.18
C LYS A 1105 18.52 -20.84 -27.77
N LEU A 1106 17.38 -20.25 -28.10
CA LEU A 1106 17.05 -18.89 -27.68
C LEU A 1106 16.62 -18.87 -26.21
N ILE A 1107 17.13 -17.90 -25.44
CA ILE A 1107 16.77 -17.64 -24.04
C ILE A 1107 16.34 -16.18 -23.87
N GLY A 1108 15.81 -15.81 -22.69
CA GLY A 1108 15.34 -14.44 -22.44
C GLY A 1108 14.01 -14.09 -23.14
N LEU A 1109 13.27 -15.09 -23.64
CA LEU A 1109 11.97 -14.90 -24.28
C LEU A 1109 10.87 -14.71 -23.21
N CYS A 1110 10.20 -13.56 -23.18
CA CYS A 1110 9.05 -13.34 -22.29
C CYS A 1110 7.80 -14.04 -22.84
N GLY A 1111 7.37 -15.15 -22.22
CA GLY A 1111 6.16 -15.90 -22.61
C GLY A 1111 6.30 -16.66 -23.94
N ASN A 1112 5.19 -16.87 -24.67
CA ASN A 1112 5.14 -17.58 -25.96
C ASN A 1112 5.63 -16.75 -27.16
N ARG A 1113 6.54 -15.77 -26.96
CA ARG A 1113 7.04 -14.90 -28.03
C ARG A 1113 7.98 -15.66 -28.99
N ARG A 1114 7.36 -16.41 -29.88
CA ARG A 1114 7.87 -16.83 -31.19
C ARG A 1114 7.34 -15.81 -32.21
N ILE A 1115 7.90 -15.74 -33.41
CA ILE A 1115 7.18 -15.08 -34.51
C ILE A 1115 6.03 -16.03 -34.89
N ILE A 1116 4.93 -15.93 -34.15
CA ILE A 1116 3.62 -16.50 -34.44
C ILE A 1116 2.69 -15.30 -34.52
N VAL A 1117 2.00 -15.16 -35.64
CA VAL A 1117 0.95 -14.15 -35.78
C VAL A 1117 -0.22 -14.61 -34.87
N GLU A 1118 -0.39 -14.04 -33.67
CA GLU A 1118 -1.53 -14.37 -32.79
C GLU A 1118 -2.78 -13.58 -33.22
N GLU A 1119 -3.83 -14.30 -33.65
CA GLU A 1119 -5.16 -13.73 -33.88
C GLU A 1119 -5.94 -13.64 -32.57
N ASN A 1120 -6.67 -12.52 -32.36
CA ASN A 1120 -7.66 -12.39 -31.27
C ASN A 1120 -8.59 -13.62 -31.26
N TYR A 1121 -8.68 -14.38 -30.18
CA TYR A 1121 -9.43 -15.65 -30.14
C TYR A 1121 -10.96 -15.47 -29.93
N ILE A 1122 -11.39 -14.28 -29.49
CA ILE A 1122 -12.80 -13.86 -29.39
C ILE A 1122 -12.92 -12.40 -29.87
N ARG A 1123 -13.99 -12.04 -30.60
CA ARG A 1123 -14.35 -10.67 -31.01
C ARG A 1123 -15.85 -10.39 -30.75
N ASP A 1124 -16.24 -9.12 -30.79
CA ASP A 1124 -17.65 -8.66 -30.83
C ASP A 1124 -18.60 -9.22 -29.73
N ILE A 1125 -18.17 -9.15 -28.47
CA ILE A 1125 -19.01 -9.59 -27.34
C ILE A 1125 -20.21 -8.66 -27.15
N GLN A 1126 -21.44 -9.18 -27.19
CA GLN A 1126 -22.68 -8.45 -26.89
C GLN A 1126 -23.54 -9.22 -25.88
N ILE A 1127 -24.32 -8.48 -25.09
CA ILE A 1127 -25.27 -9.02 -24.10
C ILE A 1127 -26.61 -8.33 -24.35
N ASN A 1128 -27.66 -9.09 -24.65
CA ASN A 1128 -28.98 -8.56 -25.01
C ASN A 1128 -30.10 -9.40 -24.35
N PRO A 1129 -31.13 -8.81 -23.71
CA PRO A 1129 -31.28 -7.39 -23.38
C PRO A 1129 -30.32 -6.94 -22.28
N ASN A 1130 -29.97 -5.66 -22.28
CA ASN A 1130 -29.30 -4.99 -21.16
C ASN A 1130 -29.90 -3.57 -21.03
N PRO A 1131 -30.74 -3.27 -20.02
CA PRO A 1131 -31.03 -4.10 -18.84
C PRO A 1131 -31.84 -5.37 -19.12
N ALA A 1132 -31.59 -6.42 -18.35
CA ALA A 1132 -32.15 -7.76 -18.50
C ALA A 1132 -33.14 -8.11 -17.38
N LYS A 1133 -34.19 -8.88 -17.70
CA LYS A 1133 -35.19 -9.30 -16.70
C LYS A 1133 -35.02 -10.78 -16.34
N ASP A 1134 -35.32 -11.71 -17.22
CA ASP A 1134 -35.32 -13.14 -16.87
C ASP A 1134 -34.14 -13.92 -17.47
N ASN A 1135 -33.57 -13.41 -18.56
CA ASN A 1135 -32.49 -14.03 -19.32
C ASN A 1135 -31.60 -12.99 -20.01
N ILE A 1136 -30.38 -13.40 -20.34
CA ILE A 1136 -29.49 -12.69 -21.27
C ILE A 1136 -29.06 -13.62 -22.40
N ASP A 1137 -29.02 -13.09 -23.61
CA ASP A 1137 -28.39 -13.71 -24.77
C ASP A 1137 -26.99 -13.10 -24.91
N LEU A 1138 -25.97 -13.93 -24.63
CA LEU A 1138 -24.56 -13.61 -24.83
C LEU A 1138 -24.17 -14.00 -26.26
N SER A 1139 -23.72 -13.04 -27.07
CA SER A 1139 -23.17 -13.29 -28.40
C SER A 1139 -21.70 -12.86 -28.48
N PHE A 1140 -20.87 -13.65 -29.16
CA PHE A 1140 -19.47 -13.30 -29.48
C PHE A 1140 -18.97 -14.10 -30.68
N VAL A 1141 -17.91 -13.64 -31.36
CA VAL A 1141 -17.26 -14.35 -32.46
C VAL A 1141 -16.07 -15.14 -31.91
N ALA A 1142 -16.12 -16.47 -31.90
CA ALA A 1142 -14.97 -17.31 -31.59
C ALA A 1142 -14.08 -17.43 -32.83
N VAL A 1143 -12.80 -17.09 -32.74
CA VAL A 1143 -11.88 -17.22 -33.88
C VAL A 1143 -11.37 -18.65 -34.05
N GLU A 1144 -11.32 -19.43 -32.96
CA GLU A 1144 -11.05 -20.87 -33.00
C GLU A 1144 -12.00 -21.64 -32.09
N GLY A 1145 -12.46 -22.80 -32.56
CA GLY A 1145 -13.31 -23.70 -31.77
C GLY A 1145 -12.65 -24.23 -30.50
N GLY A 1146 -13.45 -24.55 -29.49
CA GLY A 1146 -13.01 -25.14 -28.23
C GLY A 1146 -13.94 -24.84 -27.05
N ASN A 1147 -13.48 -25.22 -25.86
CA ASN A 1147 -14.23 -25.04 -24.62
C ASN A 1147 -13.99 -23.64 -24.04
N PHE A 1148 -15.05 -22.88 -23.85
CA PHE A 1148 -15.08 -21.61 -23.15
C PHE A 1148 -15.79 -21.78 -21.82
N THR A 1149 -15.30 -21.11 -20.77
CA THR A 1149 -15.93 -21.04 -19.45
C THR A 1149 -16.52 -19.65 -19.27
N ILE A 1150 -17.80 -19.57 -18.94
CA ILE A 1150 -18.55 -18.34 -18.67
C ILE A 1150 -18.85 -18.29 -17.18
N ARG A 1151 -18.48 -17.19 -16.53
CA ARG A 1151 -18.76 -16.95 -15.11
C ARG A 1151 -19.44 -15.61 -14.92
N ILE A 1152 -20.43 -15.54 -14.03
CA ILE A 1152 -21.08 -14.28 -13.64
C ILE A 1152 -20.88 -14.03 -12.15
N PHE A 1153 -20.47 -12.81 -11.82
CA PHE A 1153 -20.23 -12.34 -10.48
C PHE A 1153 -21.17 -11.18 -10.14
N ASP A 1154 -21.62 -11.10 -8.88
CA ASP A 1154 -22.27 -9.90 -8.35
C ASP A 1154 -21.26 -8.77 -8.04
N VAL A 1155 -21.76 -7.59 -7.64
CA VAL A 1155 -20.92 -6.43 -7.28
C VAL A 1155 -20.01 -6.66 -6.06
N LEU A 1156 -20.30 -7.68 -5.26
CA LEU A 1156 -19.49 -8.07 -4.09
C LEU A 1156 -18.42 -9.12 -4.47
N GLY A 1157 -18.40 -9.58 -5.73
CA GLY A 1157 -17.47 -10.58 -6.23
C GLY A 1157 -17.89 -12.02 -6.01
N ASN A 1158 -19.13 -12.28 -5.56
CA ASN A 1158 -19.65 -13.63 -5.38
C ASN A 1158 -19.96 -14.26 -6.74
N LEU A 1159 -19.53 -15.51 -6.95
CA LEU A 1159 -19.82 -16.28 -8.16
C LEU A 1159 -21.28 -16.77 -8.13
N LEU A 1160 -22.10 -16.29 -9.06
CA LEU A 1160 -23.52 -16.64 -9.17
C LEU A 1160 -23.83 -17.61 -10.30
N TYR A 1161 -22.96 -17.68 -11.31
CA TYR A 1161 -23.08 -18.61 -12.42
C TYR A 1161 -21.70 -19.07 -12.87
N ASP A 1162 -21.53 -20.37 -13.11
CA ASP A 1162 -20.35 -20.98 -13.71
C ASP A 1162 -20.81 -22.03 -14.73
N GLY A 1163 -20.56 -21.75 -16.01
CA GLY A 1163 -21.00 -22.58 -17.13
C GLY A 1163 -19.87 -22.80 -18.13
N GLN A 1164 -19.94 -23.91 -18.88
CA GLN A 1164 -19.01 -24.19 -19.96
C GLN A 1164 -19.77 -24.34 -21.28
N ILE A 1165 -19.20 -23.81 -22.35
CA ILE A 1165 -19.73 -23.94 -23.71
C ILE A 1165 -18.64 -24.46 -24.64
N VAL A 1166 -19.00 -25.42 -25.49
CA VAL A 1166 -18.14 -25.86 -26.59
C VAL A 1166 -18.63 -25.14 -27.84
N ALA A 1167 -17.78 -24.31 -28.42
CA ALA A 1167 -18.13 -23.56 -29.62
C ALA A 1167 -17.17 -23.89 -30.76
N ASN A 1168 -17.65 -23.83 -32.01
CA ASN A 1168 -16.81 -23.85 -33.20
C ASN A 1168 -16.32 -22.43 -33.52
N ALA A 1169 -15.36 -22.28 -34.43
CA ALA A 1169 -14.99 -20.97 -34.96
C ALA A 1169 -16.20 -20.34 -35.67
N GLY A 1170 -16.50 -19.07 -35.39
CA GLY A 1170 -17.66 -18.31 -35.90
C GLY A 1170 -18.49 -17.66 -34.78
N ASN A 1171 -19.69 -17.20 -35.11
CA ASN A 1171 -20.61 -16.59 -34.15
C ASN A 1171 -21.11 -17.63 -33.15
N VAL A 1172 -21.01 -17.28 -31.87
CA VAL A 1172 -21.45 -18.07 -30.73
C VAL A 1172 -22.53 -17.29 -30.01
N ASN A 1173 -23.72 -17.89 -29.88
CA ASN A 1173 -24.81 -17.36 -29.09
C ASN A 1173 -25.12 -18.32 -27.94
N HIS A 1174 -25.16 -17.82 -26.72
CA HIS A 1174 -25.44 -18.60 -25.53
C HIS A 1174 -26.43 -17.85 -24.64
N LYS A 1175 -27.52 -18.53 -24.29
CA LYS A 1175 -28.57 -17.98 -23.44
C LYS A 1175 -28.33 -18.39 -22.00
N ILE A 1176 -28.37 -17.41 -21.10
CA ILE A 1176 -28.16 -17.61 -19.66
C ILE A 1176 -29.42 -17.14 -18.94
N GLU A 1177 -29.98 -18.02 -18.11
CA GLU A 1177 -31.10 -17.71 -17.24
C GLU A 1177 -30.61 -16.99 -15.98
N ILE A 1178 -31.24 -15.86 -15.67
CA ILE A 1178 -30.87 -14.99 -14.53
C ILE A 1178 -32.11 -14.62 -13.70
N SER A 1179 -33.20 -15.37 -13.84
CA SER A 1179 -34.48 -15.16 -13.16
C SER A 1179 -34.34 -15.20 -11.63
N THR A 1180 -33.38 -15.96 -11.12
CA THR A 1180 -33.06 -16.09 -9.70
C THR A 1180 -32.13 -15.00 -9.17
N PHE A 1181 -31.55 -14.17 -10.05
CA PHE A 1181 -30.64 -13.11 -9.64
C PHE A 1181 -31.43 -11.93 -9.09
N SER A 1182 -30.94 -11.33 -8.01
CA SER A 1182 -31.54 -10.11 -7.47
C SER A 1182 -31.33 -8.94 -8.43
N ASN A 1183 -32.17 -7.90 -8.37
CA ASN A 1183 -31.98 -6.71 -9.18
C ASN A 1183 -30.63 -6.03 -8.82
N GLY A 1184 -29.81 -5.70 -9.83
CA GLY A 1184 -28.44 -5.23 -9.61
C GLY A 1184 -27.54 -5.25 -10.85
N ILE A 1185 -26.27 -4.89 -10.67
CA ILE A 1185 -25.23 -4.90 -11.72
C ILE A 1185 -24.40 -6.18 -11.59
N TYR A 1186 -24.09 -6.82 -12.71
CA TYR A 1186 -23.37 -8.09 -12.76
C TYR A 1186 -22.21 -8.06 -13.75
N LYS A 1187 -21.11 -8.75 -13.42
CA LYS A 1187 -19.92 -8.89 -14.28
C LYS A 1187 -19.83 -10.30 -14.85
N LEU A 1188 -19.89 -10.41 -16.17
CA LEU A 1188 -19.74 -11.64 -16.93
C LEU A 1188 -18.30 -11.78 -17.44
N VAL A 1189 -17.68 -12.96 -17.26
CA VAL A 1189 -16.31 -13.28 -17.66
C VAL A 1189 -16.32 -14.53 -18.56
N ILE A 1190 -15.71 -14.43 -19.74
CA ILE A 1190 -15.54 -15.54 -20.69
C ILE A 1190 -14.06 -15.90 -20.74
N SER A 1191 -13.71 -17.17 -20.56
CA SER A 1191 -12.33 -17.64 -20.55
C SER A 1191 -12.12 -18.90 -21.40
N LYS A 1192 -10.93 -19.04 -22.00
CA LYS A 1192 -10.47 -20.26 -22.70
C LYS A 1192 -9.03 -20.52 -22.26
N GLY A 1193 -8.83 -21.53 -21.42
CA GLY A 1193 -7.53 -21.76 -20.75
C GLY A 1193 -7.15 -20.60 -19.83
N ASN A 1194 -5.94 -20.04 -20.01
CA ASN A 1194 -5.43 -18.92 -19.20
C ASN A 1194 -5.83 -17.53 -19.73
N LYS A 1195 -6.65 -17.44 -20.79
CA LYS A 1195 -7.06 -16.18 -21.42
C LYS A 1195 -8.51 -15.86 -21.03
N ALA A 1196 -8.81 -14.63 -20.60
CA ALA A 1196 -10.15 -14.19 -20.17
C ALA A 1196 -10.52 -12.78 -20.66
N VAL A 1197 -11.80 -12.57 -20.94
CA VAL A 1197 -12.41 -11.27 -21.32
C VAL A 1197 -13.69 -11.05 -20.51
N SER A 1198 -13.98 -9.82 -20.08
CA SER A 1198 -15.14 -9.52 -19.24
C SER A 1198 -16.05 -8.40 -19.79
N LYS A 1199 -17.35 -8.46 -19.47
CA LYS A 1199 -18.36 -7.45 -19.81
C LYS A 1199 -19.44 -7.36 -18.73
N GLU A 1200 -20.06 -6.19 -18.55
CA GLU A 1200 -21.05 -5.92 -17.50
C GLU A 1200 -22.49 -5.86 -18.06
N PHE A 1201 -23.48 -6.22 -17.24
CA PHE A 1201 -24.90 -6.07 -17.55
C PHE A 1201 -25.74 -5.77 -16.29
N ILE A 1202 -26.93 -5.19 -16.49
CA ILE A 1202 -27.86 -4.78 -15.43
C ILE A 1202 -29.04 -5.75 -15.41
N LYS A 1203 -29.44 -6.24 -14.23
CA LYS A 1203 -30.67 -7.00 -13.97
C LYS A 1203 -31.72 -6.08 -13.32
N ILE A 1204 -32.92 -6.03 -13.89
CA ILE A 1204 -34.06 -5.25 -13.41
C ILE A 1204 -35.26 -6.10 -13.04
#